data_AF-A0A9Q2FIR7-F1
#
_entry.id   AF-A0A9Q2FIR7-F1
#
_cell.length_a   1.000
_cell.length_b   1.000
_cell.length_c   1.000
_cell.angle_alpha   90.00
_cell.angle_beta   90.00
_cell.angle_gamma   90.00
#
_symmetry.space_group_name_H-M   'P 1'
#
loop_
_entity.id
_entity.type
_entity.pdbx_description
1 polymer ?
#
loop_
_entity_poly.entity_id
_entity_poly.type
_entity_poly.pdbx_seq_one_letter_code
_entity_poly.pdbx_strand_id
1 'polypeptide(L)'
;MPTKDVTLLPAEAEEDSQKVLLESYRSSARLNGMRADGLQGESAHLRHQISLIHRSLSWRVTKPLRAVRSLSLGRLPSGRPLKELPERLSALWEEGGVKAIGKAVERRFSVRVRPKQKAKMSSQVQKLSSASSQVSLPDRVESPVSPLSVYSDILDKTAGPLAPRILIIAEVSLRQCAKYRVWQKRDLLERLGWTVEVVDWRDVNVAMSALQICTQVIFYRVPGFDDVMKLVKEAHRLRLEPRWEVDDLIFDAEEYLQNGNISSLPKSEQDLLMSGVVLFRRCMLACGQGIASTRALAQAMRDAGLKHVDIVENALDRETLKIAASLPPRGDAVDDRVWVSYGSGTNTHDEDFRQAEAGLIAALDEEPRLCLRVIGQLKLSKDFDRFGDRIERLTELSYRDYLAALAQTDIAIAPLEPTLFNDCKSNIKFLEAAVVRVAALCSPRDAFLAIMRHEENGLLAVTSDEWKSGFLKLARDKALRDRLAARAWQDVMERYAPESMAVTQGKALFGLPVVSEHKSLRVLMTNVYYAPRSFGGATIVVEELALRLRNKGVEVGILTSRPHLDGRLSGNIRYVANGSDVLAAMIPDGNDVIGSMDNPHMAEQFADWLDAYQPDVVHVHAAQGLGTAMLRVCQERGVPYVLTLHDAWWLCDRQFMVRGDGRYCFQTTIDQQVCQMCVPHARHLTDRWFLMHQALSEAALLISPSEAHRQLYLANGVDPERIVVNRNGFRWPERPRTPRLPGSPVRFGFVGGTEAVKGYPQLKKCMESLDRSDWKLVLVDNKLNLGFRSIHPRDWSVKGHLEIIPAFSQSGLDDFYDQIDVLLFPSQWKESYGLTVREALSRDVWVVTTAPGGQSEDVVDGVNGTYLPIDGRAETLAAAVEAILDQPGKFDGYVNPFKDRLATYEAQTEELLGFLGGVAKRKT
;
A
#
# COMPACT_ATOMS: atom_id res chain seq x y z
N MET A 1 -48.05 -5.23 -15.89
CA MET A 1 -48.70 -4.37 -14.89
C MET A 1 -47.78 -3.17 -14.63
N PRO A 2 -48.29 -1.95 -14.40
CA PRO A 2 -47.59 -0.73 -14.80
C PRO A 2 -46.33 -0.49 -13.96
N THR A 3 -45.22 -0.31 -14.67
CA THR A 3 -43.92 0.15 -14.21
C THR A 3 -44.05 1.57 -13.64
N LYS A 4 -43.90 1.74 -12.33
CA LYS A 4 -43.70 3.05 -11.73
C LYS A 4 -42.21 3.38 -11.76
N ASP A 5 -41.86 4.34 -12.61
CA ASP A 5 -40.57 5.02 -12.60
C ASP A 5 -40.31 5.61 -11.21
N VAL A 6 -39.26 5.12 -10.56
CA VAL A 6 -38.63 5.81 -9.43
C VAL A 6 -37.80 6.93 -10.03
N THR A 7 -38.26 8.16 -9.86
CA THR A 7 -37.57 9.38 -10.29
C THR A 7 -36.21 9.46 -9.60
N LEU A 8 -35.13 9.30 -10.38
CA LEU A 8 -33.77 9.58 -9.96
C LEU A 8 -33.65 11.07 -9.58
N LEU A 9 -33.09 11.35 -8.41
CA LEU A 9 -32.76 12.71 -7.97
C LEU A 9 -31.69 13.32 -8.91
N PRO A 10 -31.62 14.66 -9.06
CA PRO A 10 -30.56 15.31 -9.82
C PRO A 10 -29.18 14.94 -9.25
N ALA A 11 -28.18 14.72 -10.12
CA ALA A 11 -26.85 14.23 -9.74
C ALA A 11 -26.15 15.03 -8.62
N GLU A 12 -26.39 16.35 -8.52
CA GLU A 12 -25.83 17.19 -7.45
C GLU A 12 -26.50 16.93 -6.08
N ALA A 13 -27.80 16.59 -6.05
CA ALA A 13 -28.51 16.22 -4.83
C ALA A 13 -28.16 14.79 -4.36
N GLU A 14 -27.80 13.91 -5.31
CA GLU A 14 -27.34 12.55 -5.03
C GLU A 14 -25.98 12.57 -4.32
N GLU A 15 -25.04 13.42 -4.75
CA GLU A 15 -23.70 13.55 -4.13
C GLU A 15 -23.76 14.10 -2.69
N ASP A 16 -24.59 15.11 -2.44
CA ASP A 16 -24.79 15.66 -1.08
C ASP A 16 -25.49 14.66 -0.15
N SER A 17 -26.48 13.93 -0.65
CA SER A 17 -27.15 12.87 0.13
C SER A 17 -26.18 11.74 0.51
N GLN A 18 -25.30 11.32 -0.41
CA GLN A 18 -24.28 10.30 -0.14
C GLN A 18 -23.24 10.77 0.89
N LYS A 19 -22.83 12.04 0.87
CA LYS A 19 -21.93 12.62 1.88
C LYS A 19 -22.56 12.62 3.27
N VAL A 20 -23.82 13.04 3.38
CA VAL A 20 -24.57 13.03 4.66
C VAL A 20 -24.76 11.60 5.18
N LEU A 21 -25.06 10.64 4.29
CA LEU A 21 -25.14 9.22 4.64
C LEU A 21 -23.79 8.66 5.11
N LEU A 22 -22.69 9.01 4.45
CA LEU A 22 -21.35 8.60 4.85
C LEU A 22 -20.97 9.17 6.22
N GLU A 23 -21.30 10.44 6.49
CA GLU A 23 -21.09 11.07 7.79
C GLU A 23 -21.99 10.46 8.88
N SER A 24 -23.23 10.11 8.56
CA SER A 24 -24.15 9.39 9.45
C SER A 24 -23.62 7.99 9.78
N TYR A 25 -23.13 7.25 8.77
CA TYR A 25 -22.46 5.95 8.99
C TYR A 25 -21.20 6.09 9.84
N ARG A 26 -20.36 7.11 9.59
CA ARG A 26 -19.18 7.41 10.41
C ARG A 26 -19.57 7.78 11.85
N SER A 27 -20.68 8.49 12.03
CA SER A 27 -21.19 8.93 13.33
C SER A 27 -21.84 7.80 14.12
N SER A 28 -22.63 6.94 13.46
CA SER A 28 -23.23 5.72 14.02
C SER A 28 -22.15 4.69 14.38
N ALA A 29 -21.13 4.51 13.53
CA ALA A 29 -19.96 3.69 13.85
C ALA A 29 -19.12 4.28 14.98
N ARG A 30 -19.07 5.62 15.13
CA ARG A 30 -18.47 6.28 16.31
C ARG A 30 -19.28 6.03 17.57
N LEU A 31 -20.61 6.07 17.49
CA LEU A 31 -21.51 5.90 18.63
C LEU A 31 -21.57 4.43 19.09
N ASN A 32 -21.54 3.47 18.17
CA ASN A 32 -21.45 2.03 18.49
C ASN A 32 -20.00 1.56 18.75
N GLY A 33 -18.99 2.32 18.30
CA GLY A 33 -17.57 2.10 18.56
C GLY A 33 -17.06 2.66 19.89
N MET A 34 -17.85 3.48 20.59
CA MET A 34 -17.52 3.98 21.93
C MET A 34 -17.88 2.97 23.03
N ARG A 35 -17.12 1.88 23.07
CA ARG A 35 -16.72 1.21 24.32
C ARG A 35 -15.23 0.92 24.19
N ALA A 36 -14.42 1.72 24.91
CA ALA A 36 -13.00 1.65 25.28
C ALA A 36 -11.97 0.95 24.35
N ASP A 37 -12.31 -0.18 23.73
CA ASP A 37 -11.44 -1.05 22.95
C ASP A 37 -11.17 -0.54 21.53
N GLY A 38 -12.09 0.20 20.90
CA GLY A 38 -11.85 0.82 19.58
C GLY A 38 -10.82 1.94 19.65
N LEU A 39 -10.93 2.77 20.70
CA LEU A 39 -9.87 3.70 21.08
C LEU A 39 -8.61 2.97 21.56
N GLN A 40 -8.71 1.79 22.21
CA GLN A 40 -7.51 0.97 22.45
C GLN A 40 -6.93 0.37 21.18
N GLY A 41 -7.71 0.09 20.14
CA GLY A 41 -7.28 -0.47 18.86
C GLY A 41 -6.56 0.55 18.01
N GLU A 42 -7.14 1.75 17.83
CA GLU A 42 -6.44 2.90 17.23
C GLU A 42 -5.26 3.33 18.12
N SER A 43 -5.42 3.36 19.44
CA SER A 43 -4.32 3.66 20.34
C SER A 43 -3.27 2.55 20.35
N ALA A 44 -3.61 1.29 20.10
CA ALA A 44 -2.68 0.17 20.02
C ALA A 44 -1.97 0.18 18.67
N HIS A 45 -2.65 0.53 17.58
CA HIS A 45 -2.08 0.75 16.26
C HIS A 45 -1.13 1.95 16.27
N LEU A 46 -1.57 3.09 16.83
CA LEU A 46 -0.71 4.26 17.04
C LEU A 46 0.41 3.98 18.04
N ARG A 47 0.16 3.24 19.14
CA ARG A 47 1.22 2.78 20.07
C ARG A 47 2.15 1.79 19.41
N HIS A 48 1.67 0.99 18.46
CA HIS A 48 2.45 0.03 17.70
C HIS A 48 3.34 0.77 16.70
N GLN A 49 2.81 1.70 15.91
CA GLN A 49 3.57 2.60 15.04
C GLN A 49 4.59 3.43 15.83
N ILE A 50 4.18 4.03 16.95
CA ILE A 50 5.07 4.76 17.85
C ILE A 50 6.11 3.81 18.48
N SER A 51 5.74 2.57 18.82
CA SER A 51 6.65 1.54 19.32
C SER A 51 7.65 1.11 18.26
N LEU A 52 7.24 0.93 17.01
CA LEU A 52 8.10 0.58 15.88
C LEU A 52 9.10 1.72 15.61
N ILE A 53 8.60 2.96 15.57
CA ILE A 53 9.43 4.16 15.50
C ILE A 53 10.40 4.17 16.69
N HIS A 54 9.95 3.90 17.93
CA HIS A 54 10.77 3.91 19.14
C HIS A 54 11.77 2.76 19.26
N ARG A 55 11.50 1.62 18.62
CA ARG A 55 12.34 0.41 18.59
C ARG A 55 13.34 0.44 17.44
N SER A 56 13.12 1.27 16.42
CA SER A 56 14.08 1.50 15.34
C SER A 56 15.43 1.92 15.93
N LEU A 57 16.53 1.39 15.36
CA LEU A 57 17.88 1.69 15.82
C LEU A 57 18.16 3.20 15.73
N SER A 58 17.68 3.85 14.66
CA SER A 58 17.78 5.30 14.47
C SER A 58 17.10 6.07 15.60
N TRP A 59 15.94 5.64 16.08
CA TRP A 59 15.28 6.28 17.20
C TRP A 59 15.97 6.02 18.52
N ARG A 60 16.42 4.79 18.80
CA ARG A 60 17.15 4.46 20.03
C ARG A 60 18.45 5.25 20.15
N VAL A 61 19.16 5.44 19.04
CA VAL A 61 20.42 6.19 18.95
C VAL A 61 20.17 7.71 18.99
N THR A 62 19.16 8.21 18.28
CA THR A 62 18.89 9.67 18.19
C THR A 62 17.92 10.21 19.26
N LYS A 63 17.37 9.36 20.15
CA LYS A 63 16.41 9.76 21.20
C LYS A 63 16.86 10.95 22.07
N PRO A 64 18.11 11.00 22.58
CA PRO A 64 18.57 12.13 23.40
C PRO A 64 18.65 13.43 22.56
N LEU A 65 19.13 13.33 21.33
CA LEU A 65 19.30 14.44 20.39
C LEU A 65 17.96 15.00 19.90
N ARG A 66 16.97 14.14 19.65
CA ARG A 66 15.61 14.54 19.29
C ARG A 66 14.89 15.25 20.43
N ALA A 67 15.11 14.82 21.68
CA ALA A 67 14.59 15.51 22.85
C ALA A 67 15.18 16.92 22.98
N VAL A 68 16.50 17.07 22.79
CA VAL A 68 17.18 18.37 22.77
C VAL A 68 16.68 19.25 21.63
N ARG A 69 16.51 18.69 20.41
CA ARG A 69 15.95 19.40 19.25
C ARG A 69 14.52 19.87 19.50
N SER A 70 13.67 19.03 20.08
CA SER A 70 12.29 19.36 20.41
C SER A 70 12.22 20.54 21.39
N LEU A 71 13.03 20.48 22.45
CA LEU A 71 13.16 21.56 23.43
C LEU A 71 13.70 22.86 22.82
N SER A 72 14.67 22.77 21.91
CA SER A 72 15.21 23.93 21.18
C SER A 72 14.18 24.60 20.26
N LEU A 73 13.15 23.87 19.84
CA LEU A 73 12.02 24.37 19.03
C LEU A 73 10.85 24.84 19.90
N GLY A 74 11.04 24.98 21.22
CA GLY A 74 9.98 25.39 22.14
C GLY A 74 8.87 24.35 22.28
N ARG A 75 9.19 23.07 22.08
CA ARG A 75 8.27 21.93 22.21
C ARG A 75 8.83 20.92 23.22
N LEU A 76 7.95 20.23 23.93
CA LEU A 76 8.33 19.06 24.71
C LEU A 76 8.68 17.91 23.76
N PRO A 77 9.52 16.94 24.16
CA PRO A 77 9.79 15.73 23.38
C PRO A 77 8.55 14.95 22.92
N SER A 78 7.38 15.22 23.51
CA SER A 78 6.07 14.74 23.08
C SER A 78 5.41 15.56 21.95
N GLY A 79 6.12 16.50 21.33
CA GLY A 79 5.64 17.36 20.23
C GLY A 79 4.81 18.58 20.64
N ARG A 80 4.47 18.74 21.93
CA ARG A 80 3.56 19.79 22.42
C ARG A 80 4.29 21.09 22.76
N PRO A 81 3.66 22.28 22.60
CA PRO A 81 4.29 23.56 22.92
C PRO A 81 4.70 23.68 24.39
N LEU A 82 5.90 24.20 24.67
CA LEU A 82 6.41 24.41 26.03
C LEU A 82 5.55 25.40 26.84
N LYS A 83 4.83 26.29 26.15
CA LYS A 83 3.95 27.31 26.73
C LYS A 83 2.72 26.75 27.44
N GLU A 84 2.34 25.51 27.15
CA GLU A 84 1.18 24.82 27.78
C GLU A 84 1.56 24.09 29.08
N LEU A 85 2.86 24.11 29.45
CA LEU A 85 3.35 23.48 30.67
C LEU A 85 2.78 24.08 31.98
N PRO A 86 2.60 25.41 32.11
CA PRO A 86 2.08 26.02 33.34
C PRO A 86 0.62 25.62 33.63
N GLU A 87 -0.24 25.67 32.61
CA GLU A 87 -1.66 25.28 32.72
C GLU A 87 -1.80 23.82 33.16
N ARG A 88 -0.93 22.94 32.66
CA ARG A 88 -0.95 21.52 33.01
C ARG A 88 -0.39 21.22 34.39
N LEU A 89 0.63 21.96 34.83
CA LEU A 89 1.11 21.87 36.21
C LEU A 89 0.04 22.39 37.19
N SER A 90 -0.75 23.38 36.78
CA SER A 90 -1.93 23.85 37.53
C SER A 90 -3.02 22.78 37.59
N ALA A 91 -3.36 22.15 36.44
CA ALA A 91 -4.35 21.07 36.40
C ALA A 91 -3.91 19.83 37.22
N LEU A 92 -2.64 19.44 37.14
CA LEU A 92 -2.08 18.33 37.94
C LEU A 92 -1.97 18.68 39.43
N TRP A 93 -1.84 19.97 39.76
CA TRP A 93 -1.89 20.45 41.14
C TRP A 93 -3.31 20.36 41.71
N GLU A 94 -4.31 20.73 40.91
CA GLU A 94 -5.73 20.64 41.26
C GLU A 94 -6.22 19.19 41.42
N GLU A 95 -5.70 18.25 40.61
CA GLU A 95 -6.11 16.83 40.66
C GLU A 95 -5.45 16.01 41.79
N GLY A 96 -4.32 16.45 42.38
CA GLY A 96 -3.62 15.59 43.35
C GLY A 96 -2.42 16.17 44.09
N GLY A 97 -2.22 17.50 44.06
CA GLY A 97 -1.18 18.20 44.80
C GLY A 97 0.27 17.75 44.51
N VAL A 98 1.18 18.06 45.43
CA VAL A 98 2.64 17.89 45.27
C VAL A 98 3.06 16.43 45.01
N LYS A 99 2.30 15.44 45.51
CA LYS A 99 2.56 14.00 45.28
C LYS A 99 2.30 13.57 43.83
N ALA A 100 1.30 14.14 43.17
CA ALA A 100 0.99 13.83 41.76
C ALA A 100 2.08 14.40 40.81
N ILE A 101 2.57 15.60 41.12
CA ILE A 101 3.67 16.24 40.41
C ILE A 101 4.98 15.47 40.63
N GLY A 102 5.25 15.03 41.86
CA GLY A 102 6.42 14.22 42.21
C GLY A 102 6.49 12.91 41.41
N LYS A 103 5.39 12.14 41.34
CA LYS A 103 5.32 10.89 40.57
C LYS A 103 5.49 11.09 39.05
N ALA A 104 5.02 12.23 38.53
CA ALA A 104 5.14 12.56 37.10
C ALA A 104 6.58 12.96 36.71
N VAL A 105 7.34 13.54 37.64
CA VAL A 105 8.73 13.97 37.45
C VAL A 105 9.71 12.81 37.69
N GLU A 106 9.48 11.96 38.71
CA GLU A 106 10.29 10.75 38.98
C GLU A 106 10.29 9.75 37.82
N ARG A 107 9.15 9.58 37.12
CA ARG A 107 9.05 8.70 35.95
C ARG A 107 9.81 9.19 34.72
N ARG A 108 10.32 10.43 34.71
CA ARG A 108 10.83 11.07 33.48
C ARG A 108 12.26 11.61 33.55
N PHE A 109 12.85 11.83 34.73
CA PHE A 109 14.20 12.40 34.83
C PHE A 109 15.03 11.83 36.00
N SER A 110 15.75 10.74 35.76
CA SER A 110 16.91 10.31 36.55
C SER A 110 18.22 10.76 35.87
N VAL A 111 18.42 12.06 35.67
CA VAL A 111 19.75 12.65 35.40
C VAL A 111 19.81 14.07 35.98
N ARG A 112 20.70 14.30 36.94
CA ARG A 112 21.06 15.60 37.53
C ARG A 112 21.81 16.46 36.50
N VAL A 113 21.56 17.79 36.49
CA VAL A 113 22.55 18.88 36.64
C VAL A 113 21.87 20.26 36.51
N ARG A 114 22.49 21.24 37.20
CA ARG A 114 22.09 22.60 37.58
C ARG A 114 22.09 23.67 36.45
N PRO A 115 21.55 24.89 36.70
CA PRO A 115 21.03 25.80 35.67
C PRO A 115 21.84 27.10 35.45
N LYS A 116 21.57 27.78 34.32
CA LYS A 116 21.25 29.23 34.13
C LYS A 116 21.87 29.81 32.84
N GLN A 117 21.06 30.45 31.99
CA GLN A 117 20.96 31.92 31.81
C GLN A 117 20.05 32.30 30.62
N LYS A 118 19.37 33.44 30.75
CA LYS A 118 18.34 34.02 29.86
C LYS A 118 18.93 35.09 28.92
N ALA A 119 18.41 35.22 27.70
CA ALA A 119 18.19 36.49 26.96
C ALA A 119 17.29 36.19 25.73
N LYS A 120 16.00 36.58 25.69
CA LYS A 120 15.36 37.84 25.25
C LYS A 120 15.39 38.14 23.73
N MET A 121 14.18 38.10 23.14
CA MET A 121 13.57 38.98 22.10
C MET A 121 14.25 39.02 20.71
N SER A 122 13.59 39.23 19.57
CA SER A 122 12.24 39.70 19.21
C SER A 122 11.86 39.28 17.78
N SER A 123 10.56 39.31 17.55
CA SER A 123 9.81 39.24 16.29
C SER A 123 10.26 40.18 15.16
N GLN A 124 10.05 39.77 13.91
CA GLN A 124 9.07 40.43 13.03
C GLN A 124 8.73 39.59 11.80
N VAL A 125 7.42 39.51 11.56
CA VAL A 125 6.74 38.90 10.42
C VAL A 125 6.31 40.04 9.50
N GLN A 126 6.46 39.88 8.19
CA GLN A 126 5.61 40.59 7.23
C GLN A 126 5.21 39.63 6.10
N LYS A 127 3.90 39.54 5.91
CA LYS A 127 3.16 38.81 4.89
C LYS A 127 2.88 39.73 3.68
N LEU A 128 2.35 39.08 2.64
CA LEU A 128 1.44 39.55 1.56
C LEU A 128 2.17 39.80 0.23
N SER A 129 1.63 39.47 -0.94
CA SER A 129 0.46 38.70 -1.36
C SER A 129 0.46 38.61 -2.90
N SER A 130 -0.08 37.50 -3.43
CA SER A 130 -0.80 37.28 -4.70
C SER A 130 -0.64 38.21 -5.92
N ALA A 131 -0.49 37.61 -7.12
CA ALA A 131 -1.34 37.90 -8.29
C ALA A 131 -1.19 36.80 -9.37
N SER A 132 -2.31 36.19 -9.73
CA SER A 132 -2.50 35.21 -10.80
C SER A 132 -3.14 35.89 -12.02
N SER A 133 -2.67 35.59 -13.23
CA SER A 133 -3.38 35.91 -14.47
C SER A 133 -3.43 34.69 -15.39
N GLN A 134 -4.65 34.31 -15.77
CA GLN A 134 -4.99 33.28 -16.74
C GLN A 134 -4.85 33.83 -18.16
N VAL A 135 -4.34 33.01 -19.08
CA VAL A 135 -4.46 33.22 -20.53
C VAL A 135 -4.83 31.88 -21.19
N SER A 136 -5.85 31.91 -22.03
CA SER A 136 -6.41 30.80 -22.80
C SER A 136 -5.69 30.60 -24.15
N LEU A 137 -5.66 29.36 -24.65
CA LEU A 137 -5.07 28.95 -25.94
C LEU A 137 -6.10 28.19 -26.80
N PRO A 138 -6.07 28.30 -28.15
CA PRO A 138 -7.04 27.65 -29.03
C PRO A 138 -6.61 26.30 -29.62
N ASP A 139 -7.64 25.49 -29.88
CA ASP A 139 -7.88 24.30 -30.73
C ASP A 139 -6.77 23.30 -31.16
N ARG A 140 -6.92 22.13 -30.52
CA ARG A 140 -6.75 20.71 -30.92
C ARG A 140 -6.06 20.36 -32.25
N VAL A 141 -4.80 19.93 -32.12
CA VAL A 141 -4.18 18.86 -32.93
C VAL A 141 -4.52 17.51 -32.27
N GLU A 142 -4.85 16.49 -33.07
CA GLU A 142 -5.13 15.12 -32.59
C GLU A 142 -4.03 14.65 -31.62
N SER A 143 -4.43 14.38 -30.37
CA SER A 143 -3.48 14.14 -29.29
C SER A 143 -2.99 12.69 -29.30
N PRO A 144 -1.65 12.45 -29.22
CA PRO A 144 -1.12 11.12 -28.94
C PRO A 144 -1.64 10.64 -27.58
N VAL A 145 -1.88 9.32 -27.46
CA VAL A 145 -2.36 8.66 -26.23
C VAL A 145 -1.55 9.17 -25.03
N SER A 146 -2.24 9.71 -24.02
CA SER A 146 -1.58 10.27 -22.83
C SER A 146 -0.69 9.20 -22.18
N PRO A 147 0.60 9.48 -21.90
CA PRO A 147 1.52 8.52 -21.25
C PRO A 147 1.02 8.01 -19.89
N LEU A 148 0.04 8.69 -19.27
CA LEU A 148 -0.56 8.30 -18.00
C LEU A 148 -1.68 7.25 -18.15
N SER A 149 -2.11 6.93 -19.38
CA SER A 149 -3.15 5.91 -19.65
C SER A 149 -2.77 4.51 -19.15
N VAL A 150 -1.47 4.20 -19.08
CA VAL A 150 -0.94 2.93 -18.55
C VAL A 150 -1.47 2.62 -17.13
N TYR A 151 -1.72 3.63 -16.30
CA TYR A 151 -2.26 3.45 -14.95
C TYR A 151 -3.76 3.12 -14.92
N SER A 152 -4.46 3.29 -16.05
CA SER A 152 -5.89 2.99 -16.20
C SER A 152 -6.18 1.74 -17.01
N ASP A 153 -5.19 1.20 -17.72
CA ASP A 153 -5.37 0.02 -18.55
C ASP A 153 -5.64 -1.23 -17.71
N ILE A 154 -6.46 -2.13 -18.26
CA ILE A 154 -6.69 -3.45 -17.69
C ILE A 154 -5.35 -4.17 -17.66
N LEU A 155 -4.99 -4.73 -16.50
CA LEU A 155 -3.72 -5.39 -16.28
C LEU A 155 -3.52 -6.47 -17.34
N ASP A 156 -2.38 -6.46 -18.03
CA ASP A 156 -2.09 -7.43 -19.09
C ASP A 156 -1.97 -8.85 -18.51
N LYS A 157 -2.39 -9.86 -19.28
CA LYS A 157 -2.18 -11.28 -18.95
C LYS A 157 -0.70 -11.65 -18.84
N THR A 158 0.21 -10.83 -19.35
CA THR A 158 1.65 -11.04 -19.21
C THR A 158 2.19 -10.75 -17.81
N ALA A 159 1.39 -10.22 -16.89
CA ALA A 159 1.80 -10.04 -15.49
C ALA A 159 2.13 -11.41 -14.85
N GLY A 160 3.25 -11.47 -14.14
CA GLY A 160 3.69 -12.70 -13.47
C GLY A 160 2.75 -13.12 -12.32
N PRO A 161 2.71 -14.41 -11.96
CA PRO A 161 1.86 -14.87 -10.87
C PRO A 161 2.36 -14.32 -9.53
N LEU A 162 1.44 -13.84 -8.70
CA LEU A 162 1.72 -13.42 -7.33
C LEU A 162 1.52 -14.57 -6.35
N ALA A 163 2.14 -14.47 -5.18
CA ALA A 163 1.87 -15.34 -4.06
C ALA A 163 0.36 -15.36 -3.73
N PRO A 164 -0.25 -16.54 -3.51
CA PRO A 164 -1.67 -16.67 -3.21
C PRO A 164 -2.08 -15.85 -1.98
N ARG A 165 -2.93 -14.85 -2.18
CA ARG A 165 -3.41 -13.94 -1.14
C ARG A 165 -4.88 -13.57 -1.36
N ILE A 166 -5.65 -13.59 -0.28
CA ILE A 166 -7.05 -13.17 -0.26
C ILE A 166 -7.15 -11.86 0.51
N LEU A 167 -7.77 -10.86 -0.10
CA LEU A 167 -8.12 -9.60 0.56
C LEU A 167 -9.60 -9.62 0.92
N ILE A 168 -9.93 -9.27 2.17
CA ILE A 168 -11.31 -9.03 2.60
C ILE A 168 -11.44 -7.54 2.92
N ILE A 169 -12.18 -6.82 2.08
CA ILE A 169 -12.58 -5.43 2.33
C ILE A 169 -13.93 -5.49 3.04
N ALA A 170 -14.00 -5.08 4.31
CA ALA A 170 -15.13 -5.41 5.18
C ALA A 170 -15.67 -4.22 5.98
N GLU A 171 -16.97 -4.27 6.28
CA GLU A 171 -17.57 -3.52 7.39
C GLU A 171 -17.22 -4.18 8.72
N VAL A 172 -16.23 -3.64 9.43
CA VAL A 172 -15.72 -4.20 10.69
C VAL A 172 -16.28 -3.52 11.95
N SER A 173 -17.04 -2.43 11.81
CA SER A 173 -17.62 -1.73 12.97
C SER A 173 -18.77 -2.52 13.62
N LEU A 174 -19.43 -3.40 12.86
CA LEU A 174 -20.46 -4.32 13.35
C LEU A 174 -19.80 -5.59 13.92
N ARG A 175 -19.36 -5.53 15.19
CA ARG A 175 -18.54 -6.59 15.82
C ARG A 175 -19.11 -8.02 15.70
N GLN A 176 -20.42 -8.19 15.91
CA GLN A 176 -21.06 -9.51 15.85
C GLN A 176 -21.05 -10.07 14.42
N CYS A 177 -21.42 -9.24 13.44
CA CYS A 177 -21.36 -9.56 12.02
C CYS A 177 -19.92 -9.90 11.57
N ALA A 178 -18.95 -9.06 11.96
CA ALA A 178 -17.54 -9.25 11.64
C ALA A 178 -16.96 -10.55 12.25
N LYS A 179 -17.37 -10.94 13.46
CA LYS A 179 -16.96 -12.22 14.08
C LYS A 179 -17.25 -13.40 13.16
N TYR A 180 -18.49 -13.54 12.71
CA TYR A 180 -18.94 -14.71 11.95
C TYR A 180 -18.53 -14.66 10.46
N ARG A 181 -18.51 -13.48 9.83
CA ARG A 181 -18.27 -13.40 8.38
C ARG A 181 -16.88 -12.95 7.97
N VAL A 182 -16.15 -12.25 8.84
CA VAL A 182 -14.81 -11.74 8.53
C VAL A 182 -13.75 -12.56 9.26
N TRP A 183 -13.78 -12.57 10.60
CA TRP A 183 -12.72 -13.18 11.40
C TRP A 183 -12.74 -14.70 11.36
N GLN A 184 -13.92 -15.32 11.47
CA GLN A 184 -14.07 -16.77 11.29
C GLN A 184 -13.67 -17.21 9.89
N LYS A 185 -14.05 -16.46 8.84
CA LYS A 185 -13.67 -16.79 7.47
C LYS A 185 -12.16 -16.67 7.26
N ARG A 186 -11.55 -15.65 7.84
CA ARG A 186 -10.09 -15.53 7.87
C ARG A 186 -9.45 -16.78 8.50
N ASP A 187 -9.90 -17.22 9.68
CA ASP A 187 -9.38 -18.45 10.31
C ASP A 187 -9.58 -19.68 9.40
N LEU A 188 -10.75 -19.81 8.78
CA LEU A 188 -11.08 -20.89 7.85
C LEU A 188 -10.13 -20.90 6.63
N LEU A 189 -9.87 -19.74 6.03
CA LEU A 189 -9.00 -19.60 4.86
C LEU A 189 -7.51 -19.79 5.22
N GLU A 190 -7.06 -19.23 6.34
CA GLU A 190 -5.69 -19.41 6.85
C GLU A 190 -5.38 -20.88 7.14
N ARG A 191 -6.37 -21.66 7.62
CA ARG A 191 -6.25 -23.13 7.79
C ARG A 191 -6.06 -23.89 6.49
N LEU A 192 -6.58 -23.37 5.39
CA LEU A 192 -6.33 -23.91 4.05
C LEU A 192 -4.96 -23.48 3.50
N GLY A 193 -4.21 -22.66 4.24
CA GLY A 193 -2.88 -22.16 3.90
C GLY A 193 -2.89 -20.79 3.20
N TRP A 194 -4.05 -20.16 3.01
CA TRP A 194 -4.11 -18.85 2.36
C TRP A 194 -3.52 -17.77 3.26
N THR A 195 -2.80 -16.82 2.65
CA THR A 195 -2.53 -15.54 3.31
C THR A 195 -3.77 -14.67 3.19
N VAL A 196 -4.30 -14.19 4.31
CA VAL A 196 -5.53 -13.38 4.33
C VAL A 196 -5.29 -12.03 4.99
N GLU A 197 -5.64 -10.97 4.28
CA GLU A 197 -5.61 -9.61 4.79
C GLU A 197 -7.03 -9.07 4.92
N VAL A 198 -7.30 -8.32 5.99
CA VAL A 198 -8.61 -7.70 6.24
C VAL A 198 -8.41 -6.20 6.35
N VAL A 199 -9.13 -5.43 5.53
CA VAL A 199 -9.08 -3.97 5.49
C VAL A 199 -10.48 -3.41 5.67
N ASP A 200 -10.61 -2.36 6.48
CA ASP A 200 -11.86 -1.63 6.60
C ASP A 200 -12.16 -0.90 5.29
N TRP A 201 -13.39 -1.02 4.77
CA TRP A 201 -13.76 -0.39 3.50
C TRP A 201 -13.61 1.15 3.51
N ARG A 202 -13.57 1.77 4.69
CA ARG A 202 -13.38 3.22 4.87
C ARG A 202 -11.94 3.64 4.67
N ASP A 203 -10.98 2.72 4.79
CA ASP A 203 -9.55 2.96 4.57
C ASP A 203 -9.19 2.77 3.08
N VAL A 204 -9.84 3.56 2.22
CA VAL A 204 -9.85 3.38 0.76
C VAL A 204 -8.46 3.35 0.12
N ASN A 205 -7.47 4.06 0.67
CA ASN A 205 -6.10 4.06 0.14
C ASN A 205 -5.32 2.80 0.52
N VAL A 206 -5.59 2.24 1.70
CA VAL A 206 -5.02 0.95 2.13
C VAL A 206 -5.64 -0.16 1.30
N ALA A 207 -6.97 -0.17 1.16
CA ALA A 207 -7.69 -1.13 0.32
C ALA A 207 -7.23 -1.07 -1.14
N MET A 208 -7.04 0.14 -1.69
CA MET A 208 -6.50 0.34 -3.05
C MET A 208 -5.11 -0.30 -3.22
N SER A 209 -4.24 -0.18 -2.21
CA SER A 209 -2.88 -0.75 -2.25
C SER A 209 -2.90 -2.27 -2.09
N ALA A 210 -3.70 -2.80 -1.17
CA ALA A 210 -3.85 -4.24 -0.95
C ALA A 210 -4.47 -4.97 -2.15
N LEU A 211 -5.37 -4.31 -2.90
CA LEU A 211 -5.92 -4.83 -4.15
C LEU A 211 -4.83 -5.14 -5.18
N GLN A 212 -3.78 -4.32 -5.26
CA GLN A 212 -2.73 -4.46 -6.27
C GLN A 212 -1.93 -5.76 -6.15
N ILE A 213 -1.95 -6.36 -4.96
CA ILE A 213 -1.09 -7.49 -4.60
C ILE A 213 -1.87 -8.74 -4.22
N CYS A 214 -3.20 -8.69 -4.12
CA CYS A 214 -4.01 -9.86 -3.84
C CYS A 214 -4.30 -10.67 -5.11
N THR A 215 -4.69 -11.93 -4.92
CA THR A 215 -5.11 -12.83 -6.00
C THR A 215 -6.61 -13.09 -6.01
N GLN A 216 -7.28 -12.84 -4.88
CA GLN A 216 -8.75 -12.86 -4.75
C GLN A 216 -9.20 -11.75 -3.80
N VAL A 217 -10.41 -11.24 -3.98
CA VAL A 217 -10.98 -10.19 -3.12
C VAL A 217 -12.45 -10.45 -2.78
N ILE A 218 -12.80 -10.20 -1.52
CA ILE A 218 -14.16 -10.28 -0.97
C ILE A 218 -14.54 -8.90 -0.43
N PHE A 219 -15.72 -8.41 -0.79
CA PHE A 219 -16.35 -7.22 -0.23
C PHE A 219 -17.46 -7.64 0.72
N TYR A 220 -17.19 -7.65 2.03
CA TYR A 220 -18.17 -8.06 3.04
C TYR A 220 -19.00 -6.88 3.55
N ARG A 221 -20.32 -6.91 3.28
CA ARG A 221 -21.31 -5.92 3.72
C ARG A 221 -20.90 -4.49 3.37
N VAL A 222 -20.21 -4.32 2.24
CA VAL A 222 -19.68 -3.02 1.82
C VAL A 222 -20.73 -2.27 0.99
N PRO A 223 -21.11 -1.03 1.37
CA PRO A 223 -22.01 -0.18 0.58
C PRO A 223 -21.30 0.46 -0.61
N GLY A 224 -22.02 0.63 -1.73
CA GLY A 224 -21.51 1.16 -3.00
C GLY A 224 -21.39 2.68 -3.05
N PHE A 225 -20.68 3.29 -2.10
CA PHE A 225 -20.26 4.69 -2.21
C PHE A 225 -19.25 4.88 -3.35
N ASP A 226 -19.13 6.09 -3.89
CA ASP A 226 -18.30 6.33 -5.07
C ASP A 226 -16.83 5.93 -4.92
N ASP A 227 -16.23 6.12 -3.73
CA ASP A 227 -14.87 5.64 -3.48
C ASP A 227 -14.76 4.11 -3.42
N VAL A 228 -15.78 3.43 -2.91
CA VAL A 228 -15.87 1.95 -2.97
C VAL A 228 -16.04 1.49 -4.41
N MET A 229 -16.86 2.19 -5.20
CA MET A 229 -17.03 1.86 -6.62
C MET A 229 -15.72 2.01 -7.41
N LYS A 230 -14.83 2.94 -7.01
CA LYS A 230 -13.46 3.02 -7.55
C LYS A 230 -12.64 1.77 -7.18
N LEU A 231 -12.78 1.22 -5.97
CA LEU A 231 -12.14 -0.04 -5.57
C LEU A 231 -12.66 -1.24 -6.36
N VAL A 232 -13.97 -1.35 -6.55
CA VAL A 232 -14.57 -2.44 -7.36
C VAL A 232 -14.11 -2.34 -8.82
N LYS A 233 -14.10 -1.12 -9.39
CA LYS A 233 -13.57 -0.89 -10.74
C LYS A 233 -12.08 -1.27 -10.84
N GLU A 234 -11.30 -0.98 -9.81
CA GLU A 234 -9.89 -1.36 -9.76
C GLU A 234 -9.70 -2.88 -9.68
N ALA A 235 -10.51 -3.58 -8.88
CA ALA A 235 -10.48 -5.04 -8.82
C ALA A 235 -10.68 -5.66 -10.21
N HIS A 236 -11.67 -5.16 -10.97
CA HIS A 236 -11.90 -5.58 -12.36
C HIS A 236 -10.74 -5.20 -13.30
N ARG A 237 -10.14 -4.00 -13.14
CA ARG A 237 -8.96 -3.60 -13.91
C ARG A 237 -7.79 -4.56 -13.68
N LEU A 238 -7.62 -5.04 -12.45
CA LEU A 238 -6.60 -6.03 -12.07
C LEU A 238 -6.96 -7.46 -12.49
N ARG A 239 -8.10 -7.67 -13.16
CA ARG A 239 -8.67 -8.98 -13.52
C ARG A 239 -8.93 -9.88 -12.31
N LEU A 240 -9.18 -9.29 -11.15
CA LEU A 240 -9.73 -10.02 -10.02
C LEU A 240 -11.21 -10.30 -10.27
N GLU A 241 -11.73 -11.34 -9.64
CA GLU A 241 -13.17 -11.64 -9.59
C GLU A 241 -13.71 -11.24 -8.22
N PRO A 242 -14.10 -9.96 -8.02
CA PRO A 242 -14.58 -9.51 -6.73
C PRO A 242 -15.90 -10.20 -6.36
N ARG A 243 -15.98 -10.75 -5.15
CA ARG A 243 -17.22 -11.33 -4.60
C ARG A 243 -17.79 -10.42 -3.54
N TRP A 244 -19.08 -10.13 -3.63
CA TRP A 244 -19.79 -9.41 -2.58
C TRP A 244 -20.44 -10.38 -1.61
N GLU A 245 -20.30 -10.15 -0.32
CA GLU A 245 -20.77 -11.07 0.72
C GLU A 245 -21.64 -10.36 1.75
N VAL A 246 -22.68 -11.04 2.23
CA VAL A 246 -23.53 -10.53 3.31
C VAL A 246 -24.17 -11.66 4.12
N ASP A 247 -24.60 -11.34 5.34
CA ASP A 247 -25.26 -12.24 6.28
C ASP A 247 -26.78 -12.06 6.37
N ASP A 248 -27.29 -10.87 6.02
CA ASP A 248 -28.71 -10.50 6.08
C ASP A 248 -29.22 -10.03 4.71
N LEU A 249 -30.54 -10.13 4.51
CA LEU A 249 -31.22 -9.59 3.33
C LEU A 249 -31.37 -8.07 3.44
N ILE A 250 -30.28 -7.34 3.14
CA ILE A 250 -30.18 -5.87 3.25
C ILE A 250 -30.00 -5.16 1.91
N PHE A 251 -30.16 -5.88 0.79
CA PHE A 251 -29.99 -5.35 -0.57
C PHE A 251 -31.29 -5.37 -1.38
N ASP A 252 -32.39 -5.84 -0.78
CA ASP A 252 -33.71 -5.83 -1.38
C ASP A 252 -34.65 -4.97 -0.54
N ALA A 253 -35.12 -3.84 -1.10
CA ALA A 253 -35.89 -2.87 -0.33
C ALA A 253 -37.31 -3.35 -0.03
N GLU A 254 -37.93 -4.10 -0.95
CA GLU A 254 -39.29 -4.59 -0.79
C GLU A 254 -39.34 -5.63 0.32
N GLU A 255 -38.44 -6.59 0.27
CA GLU A 255 -38.36 -7.66 1.28
C GLU A 255 -37.85 -7.16 2.63
N TYR A 256 -36.94 -6.17 2.65
CA TYR A 256 -36.45 -5.61 3.91
C TYR A 256 -37.54 -4.82 4.64
N LEU A 257 -38.46 -4.15 3.93
CA LEU A 257 -39.60 -3.46 4.53
C LEU A 257 -40.65 -4.41 5.13
N GLN A 258 -40.72 -5.66 4.67
CA GLN A 258 -41.62 -6.67 5.23
C GLN A 258 -41.18 -7.17 6.62
N ASN A 259 -39.97 -6.81 7.08
CA ASN A 259 -39.52 -7.13 8.43
C ASN A 259 -40.30 -6.29 9.46
N GLY A 260 -41.08 -6.96 10.31
CA GLY A 260 -41.89 -6.32 11.35
C GLY A 260 -41.07 -5.45 12.30
N ASN A 261 -39.81 -5.83 12.55
CA ASN A 261 -38.91 -5.06 13.40
C ASN A 261 -38.51 -3.72 12.78
N ILE A 262 -38.42 -3.61 11.44
CA ILE A 262 -38.11 -2.35 10.75
C ILE A 262 -39.32 -1.43 10.70
N SER A 263 -40.50 -2.01 10.48
CA SER A 263 -41.77 -1.29 10.53
C SER A 263 -41.99 -0.57 11.87
N SER A 264 -41.38 -1.07 12.95
CA SER A 264 -41.48 -0.49 14.30
C SER A 264 -40.53 0.71 14.56
N LEU A 265 -39.55 0.96 13.68
CA LEU A 265 -38.56 2.03 13.85
C LEU A 265 -39.11 3.41 13.46
N PRO A 266 -38.54 4.52 13.99
CA PRO A 266 -38.87 5.87 13.54
C PRO A 266 -38.66 6.05 12.03
N LYS A 267 -39.48 6.90 11.40
CA LYS A 267 -39.45 7.12 9.94
C LYS A 267 -38.07 7.55 9.42
N SER A 268 -37.36 8.39 10.15
CA SER A 268 -35.99 8.82 9.81
C SER A 268 -34.97 7.68 9.78
N GLU A 269 -35.14 6.68 10.65
CA GLU A 269 -34.27 5.49 10.66
C GLU A 269 -34.63 4.54 9.53
N GLN A 270 -35.92 4.38 9.22
CA GLN A 270 -36.36 3.62 8.05
C GLN A 270 -35.78 4.22 6.76
N ASP A 271 -35.85 5.54 6.58
CA ASP A 271 -35.34 6.21 5.39
C ASP A 271 -33.80 6.07 5.25
N LEU A 272 -33.08 6.10 6.37
CA LEU A 272 -31.63 5.85 6.40
C LEU A 272 -31.30 4.37 6.05
N LEU A 273 -32.09 3.43 6.54
CA LEU A 273 -31.94 2.01 6.18
C LEU A 273 -32.19 1.79 4.69
N MET A 274 -33.27 2.35 4.14
CA MET A 274 -33.63 2.20 2.73
C MET A 274 -32.58 2.78 1.78
N SER A 275 -31.99 3.93 2.12
CA SER A 275 -30.87 4.48 1.35
C SER A 275 -29.63 3.58 1.41
N GLY A 276 -29.37 2.93 2.56
CA GLY A 276 -28.35 1.88 2.67
C GLY A 276 -28.61 0.68 1.75
N VAL A 277 -29.86 0.21 1.63
CA VAL A 277 -30.23 -0.92 0.78
C VAL A 277 -29.83 -0.71 -0.67
N VAL A 278 -30.09 0.49 -1.20
CA VAL A 278 -29.72 0.86 -2.58
C VAL A 278 -28.20 0.79 -2.77
N LEU A 279 -27.42 1.26 -1.80
CA LEU A 279 -25.96 1.23 -1.86
C LEU A 279 -25.41 -0.20 -1.76
N PHE A 280 -25.96 -1.05 -0.91
CA PHE A 280 -25.56 -2.46 -0.83
C PHE A 280 -25.82 -3.19 -2.15
N ARG A 281 -27.01 -2.99 -2.74
CA ARG A 281 -27.36 -3.56 -4.04
C ARG A 281 -26.43 -3.05 -5.16
N ARG A 282 -26.10 -1.75 -5.16
CA ARG A 282 -25.15 -1.15 -6.12
C ARG A 282 -23.78 -1.84 -6.07
N CYS A 283 -23.22 -2.04 -4.87
CA CYS A 283 -21.92 -2.70 -4.69
C CYS A 283 -21.98 -4.17 -5.10
N MET A 284 -23.02 -4.89 -4.67
CA MET A 284 -23.25 -6.29 -4.98
C MET A 284 -23.27 -6.54 -6.50
N LEU A 285 -24.10 -5.80 -7.22
CA LEU A 285 -24.23 -5.94 -8.67
C LEU A 285 -22.94 -5.55 -9.42
N ALA A 286 -22.17 -4.59 -8.91
CA ALA A 286 -20.90 -4.20 -9.50
C ALA A 286 -19.78 -5.22 -9.28
N CYS A 287 -19.81 -5.98 -8.18
CA CYS A 287 -18.91 -7.12 -7.97
C CYS A 287 -19.22 -8.24 -8.98
N GLY A 288 -20.49 -8.50 -9.24
CA GLY A 288 -20.96 -9.47 -10.24
C GLY A 288 -20.98 -10.93 -9.78
N GLN A 289 -20.36 -11.24 -8.64
CA GLN A 289 -20.42 -12.53 -7.95
C GLN A 289 -20.76 -12.33 -6.46
N GLY A 290 -21.37 -13.34 -5.85
CA GLY A 290 -21.86 -13.28 -4.47
C GLY A 290 -21.45 -14.44 -3.58
N ILE A 291 -21.36 -14.20 -2.27
CA ILE A 291 -21.31 -15.24 -1.23
C ILE A 291 -22.45 -15.00 -0.25
N ALA A 292 -23.27 -16.02 -0.02
CA ALA A 292 -24.38 -16.00 0.94
C ALA A 292 -24.13 -16.93 2.13
N SER A 293 -24.75 -16.61 3.26
CA SER A 293 -24.71 -17.43 4.48
C SER A 293 -25.75 -18.57 4.48
N THR A 294 -26.80 -18.48 3.66
CA THR A 294 -27.91 -19.43 3.60
C THR A 294 -28.42 -19.64 2.17
N ARG A 295 -29.19 -20.71 1.94
CA ARG A 295 -29.77 -21.00 0.61
C ARG A 295 -30.80 -19.95 0.19
N ALA A 296 -31.68 -19.55 1.11
CA ALA A 296 -32.66 -18.50 0.86
C ALA A 296 -31.99 -17.17 0.48
N LEU A 297 -30.94 -16.76 1.20
CA LEU A 297 -30.20 -15.55 0.88
C LEU A 297 -29.49 -15.67 -0.47
N ALA A 298 -28.92 -16.83 -0.78
CA ALA A 298 -28.30 -17.06 -2.09
C ALA A 298 -29.32 -16.94 -3.22
N GLN A 299 -30.54 -17.44 -3.02
CA GLN A 299 -31.61 -17.30 -4.00
C GLN A 299 -32.04 -15.83 -4.16
N ALA A 300 -32.24 -15.11 -3.06
CA ALA A 300 -32.56 -13.68 -3.09
C ALA A 300 -31.48 -12.85 -3.81
N MET A 301 -30.20 -13.18 -3.61
CA MET A 301 -29.09 -12.54 -4.35
C MET A 301 -29.16 -12.81 -5.87
N ARG A 302 -29.58 -14.02 -6.28
CA ARG A 302 -29.78 -14.36 -7.69
C ARG A 302 -30.97 -13.63 -8.28
N ASP A 303 -32.09 -13.60 -7.57
CA ASP A 303 -33.31 -12.90 -7.97
C ASP A 303 -33.06 -11.38 -8.10
N ALA A 304 -32.22 -10.82 -7.23
CA ALA A 304 -31.79 -9.43 -7.29
C ALA A 304 -30.87 -9.10 -8.48
N GLY A 305 -30.30 -10.10 -9.17
CA GLY A 305 -29.59 -9.95 -10.44
C GLY A 305 -28.20 -10.62 -10.53
N LEU A 306 -27.72 -11.33 -9.50
CA LEU A 306 -26.43 -12.03 -9.57
C LEU A 306 -26.53 -13.38 -10.28
N LYS A 307 -25.58 -13.68 -11.17
CA LYS A 307 -25.55 -14.97 -11.88
C LYS A 307 -24.89 -16.08 -11.07
N HIS A 308 -23.85 -15.75 -10.32
CA HIS A 308 -23.05 -16.69 -9.54
C HIS A 308 -23.10 -16.30 -8.07
N VAL A 309 -23.65 -17.18 -7.24
CA VAL A 309 -23.73 -17.00 -5.79
C VAL A 309 -23.40 -18.33 -5.12
N ASP A 310 -22.30 -18.33 -4.39
CA ASP A 310 -21.83 -19.45 -3.59
C ASP A 310 -22.37 -19.38 -2.17
N ILE A 311 -22.46 -20.52 -1.50
CA ILE A 311 -22.97 -20.61 -0.12
C ILE A 311 -21.80 -21.00 0.77
N VAL A 312 -21.52 -20.12 1.74
CA VAL A 312 -20.62 -20.40 2.85
C VAL A 312 -21.39 -20.14 4.12
N GLU A 313 -21.83 -21.21 4.78
CA GLU A 313 -22.60 -21.13 6.02
C GLU A 313 -21.77 -20.50 7.15
N ASN A 314 -22.47 -19.95 8.15
CA ASN A 314 -21.81 -19.60 9.41
C ASN A 314 -21.37 -20.87 10.14
N ALA A 315 -20.18 -20.84 10.73
CA ALA A 315 -19.59 -21.97 11.41
C ALA A 315 -19.41 -21.70 12.91
N LEU A 316 -18.84 -22.67 13.63
CA LEU A 316 -18.17 -22.41 14.90
C LEU A 316 -16.77 -21.85 14.64
N ASP A 317 -16.24 -21.08 15.61
CA ASP A 317 -14.86 -20.61 15.57
C ASP A 317 -14.06 -21.09 16.80
N ARG A 318 -12.73 -20.93 16.73
CA ARG A 318 -11.82 -21.38 17.79
C ARG A 318 -12.07 -20.71 19.14
N GLU A 319 -12.50 -19.45 19.14
CA GLU A 319 -12.81 -18.72 20.37
C GLU A 319 -14.07 -19.32 21.01
N THR A 320 -15.14 -19.52 20.24
CA THR A 320 -16.40 -20.12 20.70
C THR A 320 -16.17 -21.52 21.27
N LEU A 321 -15.42 -22.37 20.56
CA LEU A 321 -15.07 -23.72 21.05
C LEU A 321 -14.25 -23.67 22.33
N LYS A 322 -13.27 -22.76 22.42
CA LYS A 322 -12.43 -22.61 23.62
C LYS A 322 -13.22 -22.10 24.81
N ILE A 323 -14.13 -21.14 24.60
CA ILE A 323 -15.03 -20.65 25.65
C ILE A 323 -15.88 -21.81 26.13
N ALA A 324 -16.61 -22.49 25.23
CA ALA A 324 -17.49 -23.59 25.58
C ALA A 324 -16.78 -24.71 26.36
N ALA A 325 -15.57 -25.10 25.93
CA ALA A 325 -14.77 -26.10 26.63
C ALA A 325 -14.25 -25.65 28.01
N SER A 326 -14.16 -24.34 28.25
CA SER A 326 -13.73 -23.77 29.53
C SER A 326 -14.86 -23.54 30.53
N LEU A 327 -16.11 -23.63 30.07
CA LEU A 327 -17.26 -23.45 30.95
C LEU A 327 -17.39 -24.69 31.85
N PRO A 328 -17.67 -24.50 33.15
CA PRO A 328 -17.91 -25.63 34.03
C PRO A 328 -19.12 -26.41 33.51
N PRO A 329 -19.09 -27.76 33.57
CA PRO A 329 -20.30 -28.53 33.34
C PRO A 329 -21.36 -28.01 34.31
N ARG A 330 -22.60 -27.90 33.82
CA ARG A 330 -23.71 -27.51 34.67
C ARG A 330 -23.80 -28.52 35.82
N GLY A 331 -23.58 -28.05 37.04
CA GLY A 331 -23.74 -28.87 38.23
C GLY A 331 -25.20 -29.31 38.39
N ASP A 332 -25.44 -30.28 39.26
CA ASP A 332 -26.80 -30.59 39.69
C ASP A 332 -27.44 -29.29 40.21
N ALA A 333 -28.62 -28.96 39.68
CA ALA A 333 -29.26 -27.69 39.97
C ALA A 333 -29.52 -27.58 41.48
N VAL A 334 -29.16 -26.43 42.07
CA VAL A 334 -29.38 -26.15 43.50
C VAL A 334 -30.88 -25.96 43.79
N ASP A 335 -31.68 -25.66 42.75
CA ASP A 335 -33.14 -25.66 42.77
C ASP A 335 -33.74 -26.52 41.63
N ASP A 336 -35.03 -26.82 41.70
CA ASP A 336 -35.76 -27.62 40.69
C ASP A 336 -36.24 -26.76 39.50
N ARG A 337 -35.68 -25.55 39.27
CA ARG A 337 -36.13 -24.67 38.18
C ARG A 337 -35.58 -25.12 36.83
N VAL A 338 -36.37 -24.87 35.79
CA VAL A 338 -36.02 -25.08 34.39
C VAL A 338 -35.95 -23.74 33.69
N TRP A 339 -34.78 -23.36 33.20
CA TRP A 339 -34.55 -22.04 32.59
C TRP A 339 -34.62 -22.08 31.07
N VAL A 340 -35.56 -21.32 30.51
CA VAL A 340 -35.62 -20.96 29.09
C VAL A 340 -34.78 -19.71 28.85
N SER A 341 -33.97 -19.68 27.81
CA SER A 341 -33.11 -18.56 27.45
C SER A 341 -33.43 -18.01 26.07
N TYR A 342 -33.45 -16.69 25.97
CA TYR A 342 -33.50 -15.97 24.71
C TYR A 342 -32.47 -14.85 24.70
N GLY A 343 -31.51 -14.93 23.77
CA GLY A 343 -30.57 -13.85 23.49
C GLY A 343 -31.11 -12.97 22.39
N SER A 344 -31.64 -11.79 22.74
CA SER A 344 -32.23 -10.88 21.75
C SER A 344 -31.16 -10.17 20.92
N GLY A 345 -29.96 -9.95 21.45
CA GLY A 345 -28.91 -9.19 20.76
C GLY A 345 -29.21 -7.69 20.81
N THR A 346 -29.88 -7.16 19.77
CA THR A 346 -30.22 -5.74 19.59
C THR A 346 -31.69 -5.42 19.86
N ASN A 347 -32.06 -4.14 19.78
CA ASN A 347 -33.40 -3.59 20.10
C ASN A 347 -34.49 -3.94 19.08
N THR A 348 -34.19 -4.80 18.10
CA THR A 348 -34.99 -5.03 16.88
C THR A 348 -35.45 -6.48 16.76
N HIS A 349 -35.80 -7.12 17.87
CA HIS A 349 -36.18 -8.54 17.90
C HIS A 349 -37.48 -8.81 18.69
N ASP A 350 -38.24 -7.74 18.96
CA ASP A 350 -39.50 -7.85 19.69
C ASP A 350 -40.52 -8.69 18.89
N GLU A 351 -40.63 -8.50 17.57
CA GLU A 351 -41.58 -9.26 16.72
C GLU A 351 -41.19 -10.74 16.59
N ASP A 352 -39.88 -11.02 16.51
CA ASP A 352 -39.36 -12.38 16.46
C ASP A 352 -39.74 -13.14 17.76
N PHE A 353 -39.58 -12.52 18.93
CA PHE A 353 -39.92 -13.15 20.23
C PHE A 353 -41.42 -13.42 20.39
N ARG A 354 -42.29 -12.55 19.85
CA ARG A 354 -43.75 -12.70 19.94
C ARG A 354 -44.26 -14.04 19.39
N GLN A 355 -43.53 -14.66 18.46
CA GLN A 355 -43.89 -15.97 17.92
C GLN A 355 -43.93 -17.07 19.00
N ALA A 356 -43.10 -16.96 20.04
CA ALA A 356 -43.08 -17.91 21.16
C ALA A 356 -43.83 -17.38 22.41
N GLU A 357 -44.15 -16.09 22.46
CA GLU A 357 -44.62 -15.41 23.67
C GLU A 357 -45.88 -16.04 24.26
N ALA A 358 -46.95 -16.18 23.47
CA ALA A 358 -48.22 -16.73 23.96
C ALA A 358 -48.06 -18.18 24.46
N GLY A 359 -47.29 -18.99 23.74
CA GLY A 359 -47.00 -20.38 24.14
C GLY A 359 -46.15 -20.47 25.41
N LEU A 360 -45.16 -19.58 25.56
CA LEU A 360 -44.31 -19.51 26.75
C LEU A 360 -45.11 -19.06 27.99
N ILE A 361 -45.96 -18.05 27.85
CA ILE A 361 -46.84 -17.59 28.93
C ILE A 361 -47.75 -18.73 29.39
N ALA A 362 -48.37 -19.45 28.45
CA ALA A 362 -49.23 -20.59 28.78
C ALA A 362 -48.46 -21.76 29.42
N ALA A 363 -47.19 -21.95 29.07
CA ALA A 363 -46.33 -22.95 29.70
C ALA A 363 -45.88 -22.52 31.12
N LEU A 364 -45.58 -21.24 31.34
CA LEU A 364 -45.22 -20.67 32.65
C LEU A 364 -46.39 -20.72 33.66
N ASP A 365 -47.64 -20.62 33.17
CA ASP A 365 -48.84 -20.83 33.98
C ASP A 365 -49.00 -22.28 34.42
N GLU A 366 -48.65 -23.24 33.56
CA GLU A 366 -48.89 -24.67 33.80
C GLU A 366 -47.71 -25.39 34.50
N GLU A 367 -46.46 -24.95 34.31
CA GLU A 367 -45.28 -25.54 34.92
C GLU A 367 -44.60 -24.54 35.87
N PRO A 368 -44.81 -24.66 37.20
CA PRO A 368 -44.27 -23.73 38.20
C PRO A 368 -42.74 -23.63 38.21
N ARG A 369 -42.04 -24.69 37.77
CA ARG A 369 -40.57 -24.74 37.69
C ARG A 369 -40.00 -23.95 36.52
N LEU A 370 -40.80 -23.70 35.49
CA LEU A 370 -40.34 -23.03 34.27
C LEU A 370 -40.05 -21.55 34.57
N CYS A 371 -38.90 -21.08 34.09
CA CYS A 371 -38.41 -19.71 34.23
C CYS A 371 -37.90 -19.19 32.89
N LEU A 372 -37.90 -17.86 32.70
CA LEU A 372 -37.38 -17.20 31.50
C LEU A 372 -36.19 -16.31 31.86
N ARG A 373 -35.09 -16.49 31.15
CA ARG A 373 -33.91 -15.61 31.14
C ARG A 373 -33.81 -14.90 29.79
N VAL A 374 -33.96 -13.59 29.81
CA VAL A 374 -33.74 -12.72 28.65
C VAL A 374 -32.34 -12.12 28.75
N ILE A 375 -31.54 -12.26 27.69
CA ILE A 375 -30.20 -11.69 27.61
C ILE A 375 -30.18 -10.63 26.51
N GLY A 376 -30.02 -9.36 26.90
CA GLY A 376 -30.05 -8.22 25.98
C GLY A 376 -31.32 -7.39 26.06
N GLN A 377 -31.52 -6.50 25.08
CA GLN A 377 -32.65 -5.57 25.04
C GLN A 377 -33.86 -6.23 24.40
N LEU A 378 -34.96 -6.40 25.16
CA LEU A 378 -36.22 -6.96 24.69
C LEU A 378 -37.40 -6.37 25.48
N LYS A 379 -38.44 -5.96 24.77
CA LYS A 379 -39.67 -5.47 25.40
C LYS A 379 -40.68 -6.62 25.57
N LEU A 380 -40.67 -7.24 26.75
CA LEU A 380 -41.73 -8.20 27.12
C LEU A 380 -43.08 -7.51 27.28
N SER A 381 -44.17 -8.21 26.97
CA SER A 381 -45.52 -7.77 27.34
C SER A 381 -45.71 -7.73 28.86
N LYS A 382 -46.74 -6.98 29.30
CA LYS A 382 -47.10 -6.85 30.72
C LYS A 382 -47.56 -8.19 31.35
N ASP A 383 -47.94 -9.16 30.54
CA ASP A 383 -48.38 -10.47 31.01
C ASP A 383 -47.25 -11.26 31.70
N PHE A 384 -45.98 -10.89 31.47
CA PHE A 384 -44.84 -11.46 32.19
C PHE A 384 -44.67 -10.92 33.61
N ASP A 385 -45.26 -9.76 33.95
CA ASP A 385 -45.07 -9.12 35.27
C ASP A 385 -45.60 -10.00 36.42
N ARG A 386 -46.61 -10.83 36.17
CA ARG A 386 -47.20 -11.75 37.16
C ARG A 386 -46.30 -12.92 37.54
N PHE A 387 -45.21 -13.16 36.81
CA PHE A 387 -44.30 -14.28 37.04
C PHE A 387 -43.12 -13.93 37.96
N GLY A 388 -42.95 -12.65 38.32
CA GLY A 388 -42.03 -12.20 39.36
C GLY A 388 -40.59 -12.71 39.18
N ASP A 389 -40.09 -13.43 40.18
CA ASP A 389 -38.73 -13.97 40.26
C ASP A 389 -38.45 -15.13 39.29
N ARG A 390 -39.46 -15.59 38.52
CA ARG A 390 -39.28 -16.55 37.42
C ARG A 390 -38.86 -15.89 36.12
N ILE A 391 -38.82 -14.56 36.06
CA ILE A 391 -38.35 -13.80 34.90
C ILE A 391 -37.06 -13.08 35.27
N GLU A 392 -35.96 -13.47 34.65
CA GLU A 392 -34.65 -12.83 34.80
C GLU A 392 -34.29 -12.06 33.54
N ARG A 393 -33.80 -10.83 33.73
CA ARG A 393 -33.29 -9.99 32.65
C ARG A 393 -31.83 -9.69 32.92
N LEU A 394 -30.97 -10.16 32.03
CA LEU A 394 -29.56 -9.82 32.02
C LEU A 394 -29.33 -8.69 31.02
N THR A 395 -28.53 -7.71 31.43
CA THR A 395 -28.07 -6.63 30.55
C THR A 395 -27.14 -7.18 29.46
N GLU A 396 -26.67 -6.32 28.55
CA GLU A 396 -25.69 -6.72 27.54
C GLU A 396 -24.45 -7.36 28.18
N LEU A 397 -24.20 -8.63 27.81
CA LEU A 397 -23.06 -9.41 28.27
C LEU A 397 -21.93 -9.38 27.24
N SER A 398 -20.69 -9.58 27.72
CA SER A 398 -19.59 -9.92 26.81
C SER A 398 -19.90 -11.26 26.12
N TYR A 399 -19.29 -11.55 24.97
CA TYR A 399 -19.56 -12.82 24.26
C TYR A 399 -19.27 -14.06 25.12
N ARG A 400 -18.20 -14.01 25.93
CA ARG A 400 -17.86 -15.07 26.89
C ARG A 400 -18.93 -15.22 27.96
N ASP A 401 -19.38 -14.11 28.53
CA ASP A 401 -20.39 -14.13 29.59
C ASP A 401 -21.77 -14.50 29.05
N TYR A 402 -22.06 -14.17 27.79
CA TYR A 402 -23.25 -14.64 27.07
C TYR A 402 -23.25 -16.17 26.94
N LEU A 403 -22.17 -16.77 26.44
CA LEU A 403 -22.06 -18.24 26.36
C LEU A 403 -22.08 -18.89 27.76
N ALA A 404 -21.49 -18.25 28.76
CA ALA A 404 -21.57 -18.72 30.14
C ALA A 404 -23.01 -18.69 30.67
N ALA A 405 -23.75 -17.60 30.46
CA ALA A 405 -25.14 -17.47 30.87
C ALA A 405 -26.06 -18.45 30.12
N LEU A 406 -25.80 -18.69 28.84
CA LEU A 406 -26.47 -19.68 28.01
C LEU A 406 -26.20 -21.11 28.54
N ALA A 407 -24.96 -21.45 28.88
CA ALA A 407 -24.61 -22.76 29.43
C ALA A 407 -25.27 -23.04 30.81
N GLN A 408 -25.77 -22.01 31.49
CA GLN A 408 -26.50 -22.11 32.75
C GLN A 408 -28.02 -22.19 32.57
N THR A 409 -28.52 -22.47 31.36
CA THR A 409 -29.96 -22.69 31.09
C THR A 409 -30.27 -24.12 30.65
N ASP A 410 -31.55 -24.44 30.54
CA ASP A 410 -32.06 -25.76 30.13
C ASP A 410 -32.49 -25.79 28.67
N ILE A 411 -33.09 -24.69 28.22
CA ILE A 411 -33.74 -24.57 26.92
C ILE A 411 -33.28 -23.25 26.30
N ALA A 412 -32.80 -23.29 25.06
CA ALA A 412 -32.54 -22.12 24.25
C ALA A 412 -33.63 -21.98 23.19
N ILE A 413 -34.12 -20.76 22.96
CA ILE A 413 -35.12 -20.52 21.92
C ILE A 413 -34.62 -19.61 20.82
N ALA A 414 -35.09 -19.88 19.60
CA ALA A 414 -34.90 -19.01 18.44
C ALA A 414 -36.23 -18.85 17.69
N PRO A 415 -37.19 -18.12 18.28
CA PRO A 415 -38.41 -17.76 17.58
C PRO A 415 -38.10 -16.74 16.49
N LEU A 416 -38.70 -16.92 15.31
CA LEU A 416 -38.57 -16.06 14.14
C LEU A 416 -39.90 -16.03 13.37
N GLU A 417 -40.28 -14.85 12.89
CA GLU A 417 -41.45 -14.66 12.01
C GLU A 417 -41.26 -15.42 10.68
N PRO A 418 -42.35 -15.89 10.04
CA PRO A 418 -42.29 -16.62 8.78
C PRO A 418 -42.14 -15.68 7.56
N THR A 419 -41.05 -14.91 7.50
CA THR A 419 -40.73 -13.97 6.42
C THR A 419 -39.49 -14.42 5.64
N LEU A 420 -39.36 -13.97 4.38
CA LEU A 420 -38.17 -14.25 3.57
C LEU A 420 -36.89 -13.72 4.25
N PHE A 421 -36.97 -12.54 4.87
CA PHE A 421 -35.87 -11.97 5.65
C PHE A 421 -35.37 -12.96 6.72
N ASN A 422 -36.29 -13.61 7.43
CA ASN A 422 -35.96 -14.58 8.47
C ASN A 422 -35.55 -15.95 7.92
N ASP A 423 -36.00 -16.34 6.73
CA ASP A 423 -35.47 -17.51 6.03
C ASP A 423 -34.03 -17.29 5.54
N CYS A 424 -33.64 -16.03 5.30
CA CYS A 424 -32.26 -15.66 5.00
C CYS A 424 -31.34 -15.69 6.24
N LYS A 425 -31.88 -15.61 7.46
CA LYS A 425 -31.08 -15.63 8.70
C LYS A 425 -30.40 -16.98 8.91
N SER A 426 -29.20 -16.94 9.47
CA SER A 426 -28.42 -18.14 9.83
C SER A 426 -28.88 -18.79 11.14
N ASN A 427 -28.50 -20.06 11.32
CA ASN A 427 -28.81 -20.87 12.51
C ASN A 427 -27.86 -20.63 13.71
N ILE A 428 -27.25 -19.45 13.84
CA ILE A 428 -26.22 -19.16 14.85
C ILE A 428 -26.69 -19.49 16.28
N LYS A 429 -27.92 -19.10 16.65
CA LYS A 429 -28.49 -19.38 17.98
C LYS A 429 -28.56 -20.88 18.29
N PHE A 430 -28.80 -21.72 17.28
CA PHE A 430 -28.77 -23.18 17.41
C PHE A 430 -27.33 -23.70 17.56
N LEU A 431 -26.37 -23.17 16.81
CA LEU A 431 -24.95 -23.52 16.94
C LEU A 431 -24.41 -23.19 18.34
N GLU A 432 -24.74 -22.00 18.85
CA GLU A 432 -24.34 -21.54 20.19
C GLU A 432 -24.98 -22.37 21.30
N ALA A 433 -26.27 -22.72 21.19
CA ALA A 433 -26.93 -23.61 22.15
C ALA A 433 -26.34 -25.02 22.13
N ALA A 434 -26.10 -25.57 20.93
CA ALA A 434 -25.53 -26.90 20.75
C ALA A 434 -24.13 -27.01 21.35
N VAL A 435 -23.25 -26.02 21.11
CA VAL A 435 -21.84 -26.10 21.57
C VAL A 435 -21.72 -26.09 23.10
N VAL A 436 -22.65 -25.45 23.81
CA VAL A 436 -22.73 -25.47 25.27
C VAL A 436 -23.70 -26.53 25.82
N ARG A 437 -24.19 -27.44 24.97
CA ARG A 437 -25.06 -28.58 25.32
C ARG A 437 -26.39 -28.17 25.95
N VAL A 438 -27.06 -27.19 25.36
CA VAL A 438 -28.42 -26.76 25.73
C VAL A 438 -29.43 -27.21 24.66
N ALA A 439 -30.58 -27.72 25.09
CA ALA A 439 -31.63 -28.16 24.16
C ALA A 439 -32.28 -26.95 23.48
N ALA A 440 -32.53 -27.03 22.17
CA ALA A 440 -33.08 -25.92 21.39
C ALA A 440 -34.54 -26.14 20.97
N LEU A 441 -35.35 -25.09 21.05
CA LEU A 441 -36.72 -25.02 20.49
C LEU A 441 -36.81 -23.79 19.56
N CYS A 442 -37.00 -24.01 18.27
CA CYS A 442 -36.85 -22.96 17.25
C CYS A 442 -38.07 -22.87 16.31
N SER A 443 -38.26 -21.70 15.69
CA SER A 443 -39.16 -21.59 14.53
C SER A 443 -38.56 -22.35 13.34
N PRO A 444 -39.37 -23.01 12.49
CA PRO A 444 -38.87 -23.73 11.31
C PRO A 444 -38.58 -22.78 10.15
N ARG A 445 -37.47 -22.03 10.23
CA ARG A 445 -36.93 -21.24 9.10
C ARG A 445 -35.89 -22.05 8.32
N ASP A 446 -35.60 -21.69 7.07
CA ASP A 446 -34.77 -22.49 6.14
C ASP A 446 -33.44 -22.98 6.76
N ALA A 447 -32.67 -22.09 7.40
CA ALA A 447 -31.38 -22.46 8.01
C ALA A 447 -31.52 -23.43 9.19
N PHE A 448 -32.60 -23.35 9.97
CA PHE A 448 -32.87 -24.32 11.06
C PHE A 448 -33.33 -25.66 10.48
N LEU A 449 -34.21 -25.65 9.49
CA LEU A 449 -34.68 -26.88 8.80
C LEU A 449 -33.55 -27.63 8.08
N ALA A 450 -32.48 -26.93 7.71
CA ALA A 450 -31.30 -27.54 7.09
C ALA A 450 -30.47 -28.41 8.04
N ILE A 451 -30.66 -28.30 9.37
CA ILE A 451 -29.88 -29.04 10.38
C ILE A 451 -30.75 -29.70 11.46
N MET A 452 -31.88 -29.09 11.84
CA MET A 452 -32.75 -29.57 12.90
C MET A 452 -33.71 -30.64 12.38
N ARG A 453 -33.77 -31.75 13.11
CA ARG A 453 -34.75 -32.85 12.97
C ARG A 453 -35.59 -32.89 14.24
N HIS A 454 -36.90 -32.67 14.07
CA HIS A 454 -37.83 -32.57 15.19
C HIS A 454 -37.78 -33.82 16.09
N GLU A 455 -37.61 -33.62 17.39
CA GLU A 455 -37.45 -34.65 18.44
C GLU A 455 -36.19 -35.53 18.36
N GLU A 456 -35.30 -35.29 17.40
CA GLU A 456 -34.02 -35.99 17.29
C GLU A 456 -32.86 -35.15 17.87
N ASN A 457 -32.74 -33.90 17.42
CA ASN A 457 -31.65 -32.98 17.82
C ASN A 457 -32.14 -31.58 18.22
N GLY A 458 -33.45 -31.42 18.36
CA GLY A 458 -34.11 -30.20 18.81
C GLY A 458 -35.61 -30.29 18.60
N LEU A 459 -36.34 -29.27 19.03
CA LEU A 459 -37.76 -29.13 18.77
C LEU A 459 -38.01 -27.96 17.82
N LEU A 460 -39.09 -28.08 17.05
CA LEU A 460 -39.55 -27.06 16.10
C LEU A 460 -41.00 -26.73 16.46
N ALA A 461 -41.35 -25.45 16.44
CA ALA A 461 -42.71 -24.99 16.72
C ALA A 461 -43.10 -23.84 15.80
N VAL A 462 -44.32 -23.89 15.28
CA VAL A 462 -44.94 -22.87 14.43
C VAL A 462 -46.01 -22.13 15.21
N THR A 463 -46.91 -22.86 15.87
CA THR A 463 -48.08 -22.29 16.55
C THR A 463 -47.83 -22.11 18.05
N SER A 464 -48.60 -21.22 18.69
CA SER A 464 -48.54 -21.02 20.14
C SER A 464 -48.74 -22.32 20.94
N ASP A 465 -49.59 -23.23 20.46
CA ASP A 465 -49.84 -24.53 21.09
C ASP A 465 -48.65 -25.48 20.96
N GLU A 466 -47.96 -25.47 19.82
CA GLU A 466 -46.72 -26.22 19.61
C GLU A 466 -45.59 -25.66 20.47
N TRP A 467 -45.47 -24.34 20.57
CA TRP A 467 -44.51 -23.69 21.48
C TRP A 467 -44.77 -24.10 22.93
N LYS A 468 -46.03 -23.98 23.40
CA LYS A 468 -46.44 -24.42 24.73
C LYS A 468 -46.07 -25.89 24.97
N SER A 469 -46.47 -26.77 24.04
CA SER A 469 -46.23 -28.20 24.14
C SER A 469 -44.73 -28.53 24.16
N GLY A 470 -43.93 -27.83 23.35
CA GLY A 470 -42.48 -27.95 23.34
C GLY A 470 -41.84 -27.54 24.66
N PHE A 471 -42.24 -26.39 25.23
CA PHE A 471 -41.75 -25.94 26.54
C PHE A 471 -42.09 -26.95 27.64
N LEU A 472 -43.33 -27.41 27.71
CA LEU A 472 -43.76 -28.38 28.74
C LEU A 472 -43.06 -29.73 28.57
N LYS A 473 -42.90 -30.22 27.34
CA LYS A 473 -42.20 -31.47 27.04
C LYS A 473 -40.75 -31.39 27.50
N LEU A 474 -40.04 -30.32 27.14
CA LEU A 474 -38.66 -30.13 27.57
C LEU A 474 -38.58 -29.91 29.08
N ALA A 475 -39.48 -29.16 29.71
CA ALA A 475 -39.43 -28.91 31.14
C ALA A 475 -39.63 -30.18 31.99
N ARG A 476 -40.55 -31.05 31.57
CA ARG A 476 -40.92 -32.27 32.32
C ARG A 476 -39.93 -33.42 32.13
N ASP A 477 -39.23 -33.48 31.00
CA ASP A 477 -38.34 -34.60 30.67
C ASP A 477 -36.88 -34.15 30.52
N LYS A 478 -36.11 -34.25 31.62
CA LYS A 478 -34.68 -33.94 31.61
C LYS A 478 -33.89 -34.89 30.68
N ALA A 479 -34.23 -36.16 30.64
CA ALA A 479 -33.53 -37.14 29.81
C ALA A 479 -33.69 -36.82 28.32
N LEU A 480 -34.87 -36.35 27.92
CA LEU A 480 -35.10 -35.81 26.58
C LEU A 480 -34.22 -34.58 26.31
N ARG A 481 -34.17 -33.59 27.22
CA ARG A 481 -33.32 -32.40 27.04
C ARG A 481 -31.86 -32.78 26.82
N ASP A 482 -31.33 -33.63 27.70
CA ASP A 482 -29.93 -34.08 27.65
C ASP A 482 -29.64 -34.83 26.33
N ARG A 483 -30.57 -35.69 25.88
CA ARG A 483 -30.46 -36.42 24.61
C ARG A 483 -30.46 -35.49 23.40
N LEU A 484 -31.41 -34.54 23.34
CA LEU A 484 -31.51 -33.58 22.23
C LEU A 484 -30.26 -32.70 22.16
N ALA A 485 -29.81 -32.17 23.31
CA ALA A 485 -28.61 -31.37 23.40
C ALA A 485 -27.35 -32.14 22.98
N ALA A 486 -27.21 -33.40 23.41
CA ALA A 486 -26.09 -34.24 23.02
C ALA A 486 -26.09 -34.53 21.51
N ARG A 487 -27.26 -34.79 20.91
CA ARG A 487 -27.37 -35.01 19.47
C ARG A 487 -27.11 -33.73 18.68
N ALA A 488 -27.65 -32.59 19.10
CA ALA A 488 -27.38 -31.28 18.50
C ALA A 488 -25.88 -30.97 18.49
N TRP A 489 -25.20 -31.19 19.63
CA TRP A 489 -23.76 -31.01 19.74
C TRP A 489 -22.99 -31.90 18.76
N GLN A 490 -23.36 -33.17 18.61
CA GLN A 490 -22.73 -34.08 17.65
C GLN A 490 -22.90 -33.59 16.20
N ASP A 491 -24.14 -33.29 15.78
CA ASP A 491 -24.44 -32.84 14.42
C ASP A 491 -23.73 -31.51 14.10
N VAL A 492 -23.68 -30.58 15.06
CA VAL A 492 -23.00 -29.29 14.92
C VAL A 492 -21.48 -29.46 14.85
N MET A 493 -20.88 -30.31 15.69
CA MET A 493 -19.43 -30.57 15.63
C MET A 493 -19.02 -31.31 14.35
N GLU A 494 -19.88 -32.19 13.83
CA GLU A 494 -19.61 -32.90 12.57
C GLU A 494 -19.63 -31.94 11.38
N ARG A 495 -20.62 -31.05 11.30
CA ARG A 495 -20.85 -30.19 10.13
C ARG A 495 -20.21 -28.80 10.21
N TYR A 496 -20.32 -28.14 11.36
CA TYR A 496 -20.00 -26.72 11.53
C TYR A 496 -18.72 -26.46 12.33
N ALA A 497 -17.97 -27.49 12.72
CA ALA A 497 -16.63 -27.29 13.27
C ALA A 497 -15.72 -26.60 12.23
N PRO A 498 -14.77 -25.74 12.67
CA PRO A 498 -13.88 -25.01 11.76
C PRO A 498 -13.18 -25.92 10.74
N GLU A 499 -12.75 -27.11 11.16
CA GLU A 499 -12.05 -28.09 10.33
C GLU A 499 -12.97 -28.66 9.24
N SER A 500 -14.19 -29.06 9.62
CA SER A 500 -15.20 -29.55 8.67
C SER A 500 -15.55 -28.48 7.66
N MET A 501 -15.70 -27.23 8.10
CA MET A 501 -16.12 -26.11 7.26
C MET A 501 -15.03 -25.67 6.28
N ALA A 502 -13.77 -25.66 6.72
CA ALA A 502 -12.63 -25.42 5.85
C ALA A 502 -12.57 -26.44 4.71
N VAL A 503 -12.77 -27.72 4.99
CA VAL A 503 -12.68 -28.78 3.96
C VAL A 503 -13.91 -28.83 3.06
N THR A 504 -15.11 -28.73 3.62
CA THR A 504 -16.36 -28.97 2.87
C THR A 504 -16.82 -27.77 2.06
N GLN A 505 -16.66 -26.54 2.57
CA GLN A 505 -17.11 -25.32 1.89
C GLN A 505 -15.95 -24.39 1.52
N GLY A 506 -15.00 -24.19 2.43
CA GLY A 506 -13.83 -23.34 2.19
C GLY A 506 -13.00 -23.78 0.98
N LYS A 507 -12.54 -25.03 0.98
CA LYS A 507 -11.73 -25.61 -0.09
C LYS A 507 -12.53 -25.73 -1.40
N ALA A 508 -13.82 -26.02 -1.32
CA ALA A 508 -14.68 -26.12 -2.50
C ALA A 508 -14.79 -24.78 -3.24
N LEU A 509 -14.90 -23.67 -2.50
CA LEU A 509 -15.03 -22.34 -3.07
C LEU A 509 -13.69 -21.70 -3.43
N PHE A 510 -12.73 -21.70 -2.50
CA PHE A 510 -11.49 -20.94 -2.65
C PHE A 510 -10.33 -21.79 -3.17
N GLY A 511 -10.47 -23.11 -3.18
CA GLY A 511 -9.37 -24.02 -3.46
C GLY A 511 -8.29 -24.00 -2.36
N LEU A 512 -7.14 -24.59 -2.69
CA LEU A 512 -5.92 -24.47 -1.90
C LEU A 512 -5.02 -23.41 -2.55
N PRO A 513 -4.21 -22.67 -1.78
CA PRO A 513 -3.24 -21.74 -2.33
C PRO A 513 -2.25 -22.50 -3.21
N VAL A 514 -2.25 -22.18 -4.50
CA VAL A 514 -1.29 -22.77 -5.45
C VAL A 514 -0.05 -21.90 -5.45
N VAL A 515 0.97 -22.32 -4.69
CA VAL A 515 2.30 -21.69 -4.79
C VAL A 515 2.92 -22.17 -6.09
N SER A 516 3.10 -21.25 -7.04
CA SER A 516 3.80 -21.56 -8.28
C SER A 516 5.27 -21.82 -7.97
N GLU A 517 5.79 -23.01 -8.29
CA GLU A 517 7.23 -23.21 -8.33
C GLU A 517 7.80 -22.44 -9.53
N HIS A 518 8.59 -21.41 -9.25
CA HIS A 518 9.28 -20.64 -10.28
C HIS A 518 10.51 -21.44 -10.74
N LYS A 519 10.53 -21.82 -12.03
CA LYS A 519 11.70 -22.51 -12.64
C LYS A 519 12.75 -21.52 -13.14
N SER A 520 12.35 -20.28 -13.38
CA SER A 520 13.17 -19.16 -13.83
C SER A 520 13.64 -18.32 -12.65
N LEU A 521 14.84 -17.73 -12.78
CA LEU A 521 15.31 -16.71 -11.86
C LEU A 521 14.31 -15.55 -11.82
N ARG A 522 13.91 -15.13 -10.62
CA ARG A 522 12.96 -14.03 -10.40
C ARG A 522 13.67 -12.86 -9.74
N VAL A 523 13.70 -11.73 -10.44
CA VAL A 523 14.43 -10.51 -10.04
C VAL A 523 13.44 -9.38 -9.80
N LEU A 524 13.47 -8.79 -8.60
CA LEU A 524 12.75 -7.55 -8.32
C LEU A 524 13.71 -6.37 -8.45
N MET A 525 13.55 -5.56 -9.50
CA MET A 525 14.34 -4.34 -9.67
C MET A 525 13.64 -3.16 -9.00
N THR A 526 14.40 -2.24 -8.42
CA THR A 526 13.85 -0.98 -7.89
C THR A 526 14.53 0.20 -8.56
N ASN A 527 13.77 1.19 -9.01
CA ASN A 527 14.32 2.44 -9.54
C ASN A 527 13.33 3.58 -9.30
N VAL A 528 13.79 4.78 -8.94
CA VAL A 528 12.88 5.90 -8.63
C VAL A 528 11.91 6.22 -9.76
N TYR A 529 12.34 6.07 -11.02
CA TYR A 529 11.50 6.25 -12.20
C TYR A 529 11.52 5.01 -13.08
N TYR A 530 10.41 4.70 -13.72
CA TYR A 530 10.27 3.62 -14.70
C TYR A 530 9.09 3.95 -15.61
N ALA A 531 9.13 3.46 -16.86
CA ALA A 531 8.06 3.60 -17.85
C ALA A 531 6.67 3.50 -17.20
N PRO A 532 5.75 4.46 -17.48
CA PRO A 532 5.82 5.46 -18.55
C PRO A 532 6.68 6.70 -18.22
N ARG A 533 7.18 6.82 -16.98
CA ARG A 533 8.09 7.91 -16.60
C ARG A 533 9.54 7.44 -16.78
N SER A 534 10.11 7.66 -17.95
CA SER A 534 11.52 7.40 -18.20
C SER A 534 12.30 8.71 -18.27
N PHE A 535 13.28 8.88 -17.38
CA PHE A 535 14.12 10.07 -17.34
C PHE A 535 15.55 9.74 -16.90
N GLY A 536 16.53 10.22 -17.67
CA GLY A 536 17.95 10.10 -17.39
C GLY A 536 18.55 8.73 -17.77
N GLY A 537 19.88 8.71 -17.93
CA GLY A 537 20.61 7.51 -18.38
C GLY A 537 20.48 6.31 -17.47
N ALA A 538 20.43 6.50 -16.15
CA ALA A 538 20.25 5.39 -15.20
C ALA A 538 18.92 4.66 -15.40
N THR A 539 17.83 5.39 -15.65
CA THR A 539 16.50 4.81 -15.90
C THR A 539 16.46 4.05 -17.22
N ILE A 540 17.04 4.62 -18.28
CA ILE A 540 17.12 3.97 -19.60
C ILE A 540 17.88 2.64 -19.50
N VAL A 541 19.03 2.62 -18.80
CA VAL A 541 19.79 1.38 -18.59
C VAL A 541 18.95 0.33 -17.86
N VAL A 542 18.20 0.72 -16.82
CA VAL A 542 17.32 -0.20 -16.09
C VAL A 542 16.22 -0.78 -16.99
N GLU A 543 15.59 0.05 -17.83
CA GLU A 543 14.55 -0.40 -18.77
C GLU A 543 15.11 -1.39 -19.81
N GLU A 544 16.28 -1.09 -20.38
CA GLU A 544 16.95 -1.94 -21.39
C GLU A 544 17.46 -3.26 -20.80
N LEU A 545 17.95 -3.24 -19.55
CA LEU A 545 18.35 -4.44 -18.81
C LEU A 545 17.15 -5.31 -18.44
N ALA A 546 16.06 -4.71 -17.92
CA ALA A 546 14.84 -5.43 -17.59
C ALA A 546 14.29 -6.17 -18.82
N LEU A 547 14.21 -5.48 -19.96
CA LEU A 547 13.76 -6.06 -21.23
C LEU A 547 14.64 -7.25 -21.67
N ARG A 548 15.97 -7.10 -21.62
CA ARG A 548 16.89 -8.15 -22.09
C ARG A 548 16.99 -9.33 -21.13
N LEU A 549 16.94 -9.11 -19.82
CA LEU A 549 16.85 -10.17 -18.83
C LEU A 549 15.60 -11.03 -19.07
N ARG A 550 14.46 -10.39 -19.35
CA ARG A 550 13.22 -11.10 -19.73
C ARG A 550 13.38 -11.92 -21.00
N ASN A 551 14.03 -11.37 -22.03
CA ASN A 551 14.32 -12.10 -23.26
C ASN A 551 15.26 -13.31 -23.04
N LYS A 552 16.01 -13.34 -21.92
CA LYS A 552 16.83 -14.47 -21.48
C LYS A 552 16.08 -15.43 -20.53
N GLY A 553 14.78 -15.25 -20.33
CA GLY A 553 13.93 -16.12 -19.50
C GLY A 553 13.92 -15.78 -18.01
N VAL A 554 14.39 -14.59 -17.61
CA VAL A 554 14.29 -14.09 -16.23
C VAL A 554 12.92 -13.46 -16.01
N GLU A 555 12.27 -13.77 -14.90
CA GLU A 555 11.06 -13.06 -14.48
C GLU A 555 11.46 -11.75 -13.80
N VAL A 556 11.06 -10.61 -14.37
CA VAL A 556 11.42 -9.29 -13.85
C VAL A 556 10.20 -8.54 -13.34
N GLY A 557 10.25 -8.14 -12.08
CA GLY A 557 9.30 -7.26 -11.42
C GLY A 557 9.97 -5.94 -11.10
N ILE A 558 9.20 -4.85 -11.01
CA ILE A 558 9.70 -3.51 -10.77
C ILE A 558 8.97 -2.87 -9.60
N LEU A 559 9.70 -2.18 -8.72
CA LEU A 559 9.14 -1.16 -7.83
C LEU A 559 9.62 0.23 -8.28
N THR A 560 8.69 1.19 -8.39
CA THR A 560 8.97 2.56 -8.82
C THR A 560 8.10 3.61 -8.13
N SER A 561 8.36 4.89 -8.41
CA SER A 561 7.51 5.99 -7.93
C SER A 561 6.47 6.44 -8.96
N ARG A 562 5.30 6.89 -8.49
CA ARG A 562 4.27 7.55 -9.31
C ARG A 562 3.94 8.96 -8.81
N PRO A 563 3.47 9.85 -9.71
CA PRO A 563 2.88 11.12 -9.30
C PRO A 563 1.47 10.91 -8.72
N HIS A 564 0.90 11.98 -8.14
CA HIS A 564 -0.54 12.06 -7.92
C HIS A 564 -1.29 11.97 -9.26
N LEU A 565 -2.42 11.28 -9.28
CA LEU A 565 -3.25 11.10 -10.48
C LEU A 565 -4.67 11.56 -10.16
N ASP A 566 -5.13 12.59 -10.87
CA ASP A 566 -6.45 13.17 -10.64
C ASP A 566 -7.56 12.13 -10.90
N GLY A 567 -8.58 12.13 -10.03
CA GLY A 567 -9.69 11.19 -10.10
C GLY A 567 -9.37 9.75 -9.64
N ARG A 568 -8.13 9.44 -9.23
CA ARG A 568 -7.75 8.14 -8.64
C ARG A 568 -7.47 8.26 -7.14
N LEU A 569 -7.66 7.15 -6.43
CA LEU A 569 -7.30 7.03 -5.02
C LEU A 569 -5.77 7.08 -4.85
N SER A 570 -5.32 7.46 -3.65
CA SER A 570 -3.91 7.70 -3.30
C SER A 570 -3.11 6.41 -3.00
N GLY A 571 -3.65 5.22 -3.26
CA GLY A 571 -2.94 3.95 -3.04
C GLY A 571 -1.86 3.64 -4.11
N ASN A 572 -1.17 2.53 -3.91
CA ASN A 572 -0.26 1.95 -4.91
C ASN A 572 -1.03 1.55 -6.18
N ILE A 573 -0.32 1.48 -7.31
CA ILE A 573 -0.89 1.05 -8.59
C ILE A 573 0.04 0.04 -9.24
N ARG A 574 -0.50 -1.12 -9.59
CA ARG A 574 0.16 -2.16 -10.36
C ARG A 574 -0.24 -2.09 -11.83
N TYR A 575 0.74 -2.18 -12.72
CA TYR A 575 0.56 -2.18 -14.17
C TYR A 575 1.68 -2.98 -14.83
N VAL A 576 1.59 -3.16 -16.15
CA VAL A 576 2.65 -3.79 -16.95
C VAL A 576 3.31 -2.74 -17.84
N ALA A 577 4.63 -2.70 -17.84
CA ALA A 577 5.40 -1.88 -18.78
C ALA A 577 6.60 -2.68 -19.30
N ASN A 578 6.81 -2.65 -20.62
CA ASN A 578 7.82 -3.45 -21.32
C ASN A 578 7.75 -4.94 -20.95
N GLY A 579 6.52 -5.43 -20.70
CA GLY A 579 6.19 -6.78 -20.25
C GLY A 579 6.66 -7.15 -18.82
N SER A 580 7.23 -6.20 -18.06
CA SER A 580 7.55 -6.39 -16.64
C SER A 580 6.36 -5.98 -15.78
N ASP A 581 6.19 -6.66 -14.66
CA ASP A 581 5.16 -6.33 -13.66
C ASP A 581 5.66 -5.20 -12.76
N VAL A 582 4.95 -4.09 -12.73
CA VAL A 582 5.40 -2.86 -12.07
C VAL A 582 4.43 -2.48 -10.97
N LEU A 583 4.93 -2.38 -9.73
CA LEU A 583 4.22 -1.70 -8.65
C LEU A 583 4.76 -0.27 -8.52
N ALA A 584 3.89 0.72 -8.67
CA ALA A 584 4.23 2.11 -8.46
C ALA A 584 3.59 2.69 -7.20
N ALA A 585 4.47 3.26 -6.38
CA ALA A 585 4.18 3.81 -5.08
C ALA A 585 4.20 5.34 -5.10
N MET A 586 3.37 5.99 -4.30
CA MET A 586 3.51 7.43 -4.07
C MET A 586 4.65 7.68 -3.10
N ILE A 587 5.53 8.62 -3.41
CA ILE A 587 6.50 9.12 -2.46
C ILE A 587 5.86 10.30 -1.73
N PRO A 588 5.76 10.28 -0.38
CA PRO A 588 5.22 11.41 0.38
C PRO A 588 6.05 12.68 0.14
N ASP A 589 5.38 13.83 0.10
CA ASP A 589 6.05 15.13 0.05
C ASP A 589 6.80 15.38 1.38
N GLY A 590 8.09 15.09 1.39
CA GLY A 590 8.91 15.10 2.60
C GLY A 590 9.73 16.37 2.75
N ASN A 591 9.31 17.27 3.65
CA ASN A 591 10.19 18.32 4.22
C ASN A 591 11.27 17.75 5.18
N ASP A 592 11.25 16.43 5.46
CA ASP A 592 12.24 15.72 6.29
C ASP A 592 13.28 15.00 5.41
N VAL A 593 14.48 15.59 5.36
CA VAL A 593 15.62 15.12 4.57
C VAL A 593 16.09 13.71 4.98
N ILE A 594 16.02 13.34 6.27
CA ILE A 594 16.39 11.99 6.71
C ILE A 594 15.22 11.02 6.52
N GLY A 595 14.00 11.49 6.78
CA GLY A 595 12.78 10.73 6.52
C GLY A 595 12.66 10.28 5.06
N SER A 596 13.10 11.10 4.09
CA SER A 596 13.15 10.72 2.67
C SER A 596 14.31 9.79 2.29
N MET A 597 15.36 9.70 3.12
CA MET A 597 16.49 8.79 2.91
C MET A 597 16.28 7.39 3.51
N ASP A 598 15.59 7.26 4.63
CA ASP A 598 15.21 5.96 5.22
C ASP A 598 13.87 5.52 4.61
N ASN A 599 12.87 6.41 4.60
CA ASN A 599 11.52 6.22 4.05
C ASN A 599 10.79 4.95 4.55
N PRO A 600 10.31 4.94 5.81
CA PRO A 600 9.60 3.79 6.37
C PRO A 600 8.27 3.47 5.66
N HIS A 601 7.60 4.48 5.10
CA HIS A 601 6.35 4.24 4.36
C HIS A 601 6.60 3.45 3.07
N MET A 602 7.67 3.78 2.35
CA MET A 602 8.10 2.99 1.19
C MET A 602 8.55 1.59 1.61
N ALA A 603 9.17 1.42 2.79
CA ALA A 603 9.55 0.10 3.28
C ALA A 603 8.34 -0.81 3.52
N GLU A 604 7.24 -0.28 4.06
CA GLU A 604 5.98 -1.03 4.21
C GLU A 604 5.45 -1.49 2.84
N GLN A 605 5.35 -0.57 1.89
CA GLN A 605 4.87 -0.87 0.53
C GLN A 605 5.80 -1.84 -0.22
N PHE A 606 7.12 -1.72 -0.04
CA PHE A 606 8.09 -2.63 -0.60
C PHE A 606 8.00 -4.02 0.05
N ALA A 607 7.74 -4.10 1.36
CA ALA A 607 7.56 -5.37 2.06
C ALA A 607 6.36 -6.15 1.50
N ASP A 608 5.24 -5.47 1.32
CA ASP A 608 4.04 -6.04 0.73
C ASP A 608 4.30 -6.56 -0.69
N TRP A 609 5.05 -5.79 -1.48
CA TRP A 609 5.43 -6.19 -2.84
C TRP A 609 6.42 -7.35 -2.86
N LEU A 610 7.42 -7.33 -1.97
CA LEU A 610 8.41 -8.38 -1.84
C LEU A 610 7.75 -9.71 -1.46
N ASP A 611 6.81 -9.68 -0.52
CA ASP A 611 6.05 -10.86 -0.08
C ASP A 611 5.08 -11.35 -1.15
N ALA A 612 4.52 -10.45 -1.98
CA ALA A 612 3.66 -10.81 -3.10
C ALA A 612 4.43 -11.38 -4.30
N TYR A 613 5.57 -10.77 -4.64
CA TYR A 613 6.35 -11.09 -5.84
C TYR A 613 7.36 -12.21 -5.58
N GLN A 614 7.79 -12.44 -4.33
CA GLN A 614 8.71 -13.52 -3.94
C GLN A 614 9.96 -13.66 -4.84
N PRO A 615 10.78 -12.60 -5.00
CA PRO A 615 11.98 -12.68 -5.84
C PRO A 615 13.10 -13.49 -5.19
N ASP A 616 13.97 -14.05 -6.04
CA ASP A 616 15.22 -14.68 -5.62
C ASP A 616 16.26 -13.65 -5.19
N VAL A 617 16.27 -12.51 -5.89
CA VAL A 617 17.20 -11.40 -5.66
C VAL A 617 16.52 -10.05 -5.95
N VAL A 618 16.84 -9.04 -5.14
CA VAL A 618 16.42 -7.66 -5.35
C VAL A 618 17.57 -6.87 -5.99
N HIS A 619 17.34 -6.19 -7.10
CA HIS A 619 18.36 -5.40 -7.79
C HIS A 619 18.01 -3.91 -7.75
N VAL A 620 18.77 -3.16 -6.95
CA VAL A 620 18.46 -1.78 -6.60
C VAL A 620 19.25 -0.80 -7.45
N HIS A 621 18.53 0.12 -8.05
CA HIS A 621 19.03 1.26 -8.82
C HIS A 621 18.41 2.54 -8.26
N ALA A 622 19.09 3.68 -8.50
CA ALA A 622 18.66 5.04 -8.18
C ALA A 622 17.56 5.13 -7.09
N ALA A 623 17.92 4.77 -5.86
CA ALA A 623 16.98 4.64 -4.75
C ALA A 623 16.64 5.98 -4.08
N GLN A 624 16.99 7.10 -4.70
CA GLN A 624 16.73 8.42 -4.18
C GLN A 624 15.21 8.63 -4.05
N GLY A 625 14.75 9.08 -2.88
CA GLY A 625 13.34 9.24 -2.57
C GLY A 625 12.62 7.94 -2.17
N LEU A 626 13.01 6.79 -2.72
CA LEU A 626 12.50 5.48 -2.27
C LEU A 626 13.07 5.09 -0.90
N GLY A 627 14.33 5.43 -0.63
CA GLY A 627 14.96 5.28 0.68
C GLY A 627 15.61 3.91 0.94
N THR A 628 16.41 3.85 1.99
CA THR A 628 17.25 2.70 2.36
C THR A 628 16.53 1.71 3.28
N ALA A 629 15.39 2.06 3.89
CA ALA A 629 14.65 1.15 4.75
C ALA A 629 14.13 -0.09 4.00
N MET A 630 13.88 0.00 2.69
CA MET A 630 13.54 -1.16 1.86
C MET A 630 14.64 -2.24 1.91
N LEU A 631 15.91 -1.85 2.02
CA LEU A 631 17.02 -2.81 2.08
C LEU A 631 17.03 -3.59 3.39
N ARG A 632 16.51 -2.98 4.46
CA ARG A 632 16.31 -3.65 5.75
C ARG A 632 15.22 -4.71 5.66
N VAL A 633 14.17 -4.45 4.89
CA VAL A 633 13.10 -5.42 4.60
C VAL A 633 13.68 -6.63 3.87
N CYS A 634 14.57 -6.44 2.91
CA CYS A 634 15.29 -7.55 2.25
C CYS A 634 16.00 -8.43 3.28
N GLN A 635 16.72 -7.82 4.23
CA GLN A 635 17.43 -8.54 5.30
C GLN A 635 16.45 -9.31 6.20
N GLU A 636 15.37 -8.67 6.63
CA GLU A 636 14.34 -9.28 7.50
C GLU A 636 13.64 -10.46 6.84
N ARG A 637 13.46 -10.43 5.51
CA ARG A 637 12.90 -11.54 4.71
C ARG A 637 13.96 -12.54 4.22
N GLY A 638 15.24 -12.31 4.50
CA GLY A 638 16.32 -13.16 4.00
C GLY A 638 16.45 -13.17 2.47
N VAL A 639 16.05 -12.08 1.79
CA VAL A 639 16.21 -11.92 0.33
C VAL A 639 17.49 -11.12 0.06
N PRO A 640 18.46 -11.66 -0.69
CA PRO A 640 19.68 -10.93 -1.00
C PRO A 640 19.37 -9.75 -1.93
N TYR A 641 20.11 -8.65 -1.77
CA TYR A 641 20.01 -7.51 -2.66
C TYR A 641 21.37 -7.11 -3.26
N VAL A 642 21.32 -6.62 -4.49
CA VAL A 642 22.45 -6.13 -5.28
C VAL A 642 22.26 -4.64 -5.54
N LEU A 643 23.31 -3.84 -5.42
CA LEU A 643 23.24 -2.38 -5.67
C LEU A 643 24.06 -2.01 -6.90
N THR A 644 23.45 -1.34 -7.87
CA THR A 644 24.21 -0.66 -8.94
C THR A 644 24.44 0.80 -8.57
N LEU A 645 25.72 1.19 -8.49
CA LEU A 645 26.20 2.47 -8.00
C LEU A 645 26.26 3.50 -9.13
N HIS A 646 25.09 3.96 -9.59
CA HIS A 646 24.97 4.89 -10.73
C HIS A 646 25.60 6.28 -10.52
N ASP A 647 25.77 6.70 -9.27
CA ASP A 647 26.33 8.00 -8.90
C ASP A 647 26.98 7.91 -7.50
N ALA A 648 27.47 9.04 -6.98
CA ALA A 648 28.11 9.07 -5.66
C ALA A 648 27.13 9.36 -4.52
N TRP A 649 25.81 9.21 -4.71
CA TRP A 649 24.81 9.47 -3.66
C TRP A 649 25.09 8.64 -2.41
N TRP A 650 25.46 7.36 -2.55
CA TRP A 650 25.78 6.51 -1.39
C TRP A 650 26.93 7.03 -0.52
N LEU A 651 27.83 7.84 -1.07
CA LEU A 651 28.99 8.39 -0.36
C LEU A 651 28.82 9.88 -0.01
N CYS A 652 28.07 10.63 -0.83
CA CYS A 652 27.97 12.09 -0.77
C CYS A 652 26.52 12.57 -0.84
N ASP A 653 26.14 13.50 0.04
CA ASP A 653 24.82 14.14 0.04
C ASP A 653 24.56 14.95 -1.25
N ARG A 654 25.61 15.52 -1.84
CA ARG A 654 25.51 16.31 -3.07
C ARG A 654 25.56 15.48 -4.36
N GLN A 655 25.26 14.18 -4.31
CA GLN A 655 25.14 13.17 -5.40
C GLN A 655 26.30 13.08 -6.43
N PHE A 656 26.71 14.19 -7.01
CA PHE A 656 27.77 14.37 -7.99
C PHE A 656 29.06 14.96 -7.38
N MET A 657 29.11 15.13 -6.05
CA MET A 657 30.25 15.68 -5.32
C MET A 657 30.67 17.08 -5.79
N VAL A 658 29.72 17.89 -6.26
CA VAL A 658 29.95 19.30 -6.61
C VAL A 658 29.52 20.21 -5.47
N ARG A 659 30.39 21.10 -5.02
CA ARG A 659 30.14 22.02 -3.90
C ARG A 659 29.19 23.15 -4.30
N GLY A 660 28.78 23.98 -3.33
CA GLY A 660 27.88 25.12 -3.58
C GLY A 660 28.46 26.20 -4.51
N ASP A 661 29.78 26.25 -4.68
CA ASP A 661 30.48 27.14 -5.61
C ASP A 661 30.54 26.58 -7.05
N GLY A 662 29.93 25.42 -7.31
CA GLY A 662 29.93 24.76 -8.61
C GLY A 662 31.21 24.00 -8.94
N ARG A 663 32.18 23.90 -8.02
CA ARG A 663 33.42 23.15 -8.22
C ARG A 663 33.33 21.74 -7.69
N TYR A 664 33.94 20.79 -8.41
CA TYR A 664 34.08 19.42 -7.93
C TYR A 664 34.90 19.38 -6.64
N CYS A 665 34.49 18.51 -5.71
CA CYS A 665 35.06 18.48 -4.38
C CYS A 665 36.47 17.86 -4.34
N PHE A 666 36.82 17.04 -5.34
CA PHE A 666 38.10 16.30 -5.45
C PHE A 666 38.49 15.41 -4.25
N GLN A 667 37.62 15.25 -3.25
CA GLN A 667 37.81 14.26 -2.20
C GLN A 667 37.84 12.85 -2.83
N THR A 668 38.90 12.11 -2.56
CA THR A 668 39.03 10.68 -2.91
C THR A 668 38.42 9.82 -1.83
N THR A 669 38.72 10.13 -0.56
CA THR A 669 38.04 9.60 0.62
C THR A 669 37.14 10.69 1.20
N ILE A 670 35.88 10.37 1.46
CA ILE A 670 34.89 11.33 1.95
C ILE A 670 35.12 11.62 3.43
N ASP A 671 35.55 12.84 3.72
CA ASP A 671 35.63 13.40 5.06
C ASP A 671 34.33 14.17 5.37
N GLN A 672 33.62 13.70 6.38
CA GLN A 672 32.38 14.33 6.84
C GLN A 672 32.61 15.74 7.40
N GLN A 673 33.76 16.02 8.02
CA GLN A 673 34.07 17.34 8.58
C GLN A 673 34.20 18.38 7.46
N VAL A 674 34.87 18.00 6.36
CA VAL A 674 34.94 18.83 5.15
C VAL A 674 33.56 18.99 4.51
N CYS A 675 32.78 17.91 4.45
CA CYS A 675 31.41 17.95 3.91
C CYS A 675 30.47 18.86 4.73
N GLN A 676 30.61 18.90 6.06
CA GLN A 676 29.82 19.77 6.94
C GLN A 676 30.08 21.26 6.66
N MET A 677 31.28 21.63 6.21
CA MET A 677 31.58 22.99 5.74
C MET A 677 30.95 23.29 4.36
N CYS A 678 30.78 22.26 3.53
CA CYS A 678 30.18 22.38 2.20
C CYS A 678 28.65 22.46 2.22
N VAL A 679 27.98 22.12 3.33
CA VAL A 679 26.52 22.09 3.47
C VAL A 679 26.12 22.79 4.78
N PRO A 680 25.70 24.06 4.77
CA PRO A 680 25.21 24.74 5.97
C PRO A 680 24.02 23.96 6.57
N HIS A 681 24.04 23.68 7.89
CA HIS A 681 23.06 22.85 8.63
C HIS A 681 23.16 21.31 8.47
N ALA A 682 24.30 20.79 8.01
CA ALA A 682 24.66 19.38 7.81
C ALA A 682 24.71 18.44 9.04
N ARG A 683 23.94 18.69 10.10
CA ARG A 683 23.89 17.77 11.27
C ARG A 683 23.41 16.35 10.92
N HIS A 684 22.78 16.19 9.75
CA HIS A 684 22.23 14.93 9.25
C HIS A 684 23.25 14.08 8.47
N LEU A 685 24.43 14.61 8.14
CA LEU A 685 25.43 13.87 7.34
C LEU A 685 25.97 12.63 8.05
N THR A 686 26.08 12.66 9.37
CA THR A 686 26.51 11.50 10.16
C THR A 686 25.45 10.39 10.14
N ASP A 687 24.17 10.76 10.32
CA ASP A 687 23.04 9.81 10.23
C ASP A 687 22.94 9.21 8.82
N ARG A 688 23.06 10.06 7.78
CA ARG A 688 23.12 9.62 6.38
C ARG A 688 24.24 8.63 6.16
N TRP A 689 25.47 8.96 6.59
CA TRP A 689 26.62 8.08 6.39
C TRP A 689 26.39 6.72 7.04
N PHE A 690 25.84 6.68 8.25
CA PHE A 690 25.52 5.41 8.91
C PHE A 690 24.51 4.59 8.09
N LEU A 691 23.42 5.21 7.63
CA LEU A 691 22.39 4.53 6.83
C LEU A 691 22.95 4.00 5.50
N MET A 692 23.71 4.83 4.76
CA MET A 692 24.27 4.43 3.47
C MET A 692 25.37 3.38 3.63
N HIS A 693 26.23 3.51 4.64
CA HIS A 693 27.30 2.54 4.89
C HIS A 693 26.73 1.19 5.33
N GLN A 694 25.68 1.18 6.16
CA GLN A 694 24.95 -0.05 6.50
C GLN A 694 24.35 -0.68 5.22
N ALA A 695 23.69 0.10 4.38
CA ALA A 695 23.14 -0.40 3.12
C ALA A 695 24.20 -1.01 2.18
N LEU A 696 25.37 -0.37 2.05
CA LEU A 696 26.47 -0.89 1.22
C LEU A 696 27.09 -2.15 1.84
N SER A 697 27.32 -2.15 3.15
CA SER A 697 27.99 -3.26 3.86
C SER A 697 27.14 -4.51 4.02
N GLU A 698 25.83 -4.43 3.82
CA GLU A 698 24.91 -5.58 3.88
C GLU A 698 24.48 -6.06 2.47
N ALA A 699 24.90 -5.37 1.40
CA ALA A 699 24.58 -5.78 0.03
C ALA A 699 25.29 -7.08 -0.34
N ALA A 700 24.60 -8.02 -0.97
CA ALA A 700 25.21 -9.28 -1.42
C ALA A 700 26.28 -9.04 -2.51
N LEU A 701 26.08 -8.01 -3.33
CA LEU A 701 27.03 -7.55 -4.34
C LEU A 701 26.83 -6.06 -4.64
N LEU A 702 27.94 -5.35 -4.84
CA LEU A 702 27.97 -3.99 -5.37
C LEU A 702 28.44 -4.02 -6.82
N ILE A 703 27.78 -3.25 -7.68
CA ILE A 703 28.09 -3.16 -9.10
C ILE A 703 28.42 -1.71 -9.44
N SER A 704 29.62 -1.48 -9.94
CA SER A 704 30.06 -0.18 -10.47
C SER A 704 29.94 -0.17 -12.00
N PRO A 705 29.47 0.94 -12.60
CA PRO A 705 29.40 1.04 -14.06
C PRO A 705 30.77 1.28 -14.72
N SER A 706 31.79 1.71 -13.98
CA SER A 706 33.16 1.94 -14.47
C SER A 706 34.22 1.58 -13.43
N GLU A 707 35.47 1.43 -13.86
CA GLU A 707 36.59 1.19 -12.94
C GLU A 707 36.90 2.48 -12.15
N ALA A 708 36.87 3.65 -12.77
CA ALA A 708 37.07 4.94 -12.12
C ALA A 708 36.07 5.16 -10.97
N HIS A 709 34.81 4.79 -11.17
CA HIS A 709 33.80 4.86 -10.12
C HIS A 709 33.97 3.75 -9.07
N ARG A 710 34.42 2.54 -9.48
CA ARG A 710 34.77 1.46 -8.54
C ARG A 710 35.87 1.90 -7.58
N GLN A 711 36.92 2.54 -8.11
CA GLN A 711 38.04 3.06 -7.33
C GLN A 711 37.60 4.11 -6.30
N LEU A 712 36.58 4.92 -6.60
CA LEU A 712 35.99 5.83 -5.61
C LEU A 712 35.43 5.08 -4.40
N TYR A 713 34.72 3.97 -4.62
CA TYR A 713 34.16 3.18 -3.52
C TYR A 713 35.23 2.39 -2.75
N LEU A 714 36.24 1.86 -3.43
CA LEU A 714 37.40 1.22 -2.78
C LEU A 714 38.14 2.20 -1.86
N ALA A 715 38.37 3.43 -2.34
CA ALA A 715 38.99 4.51 -1.55
C ALA A 715 38.15 4.92 -0.33
N ASN A 716 36.88 4.52 -0.27
CA ASN A 716 35.95 4.75 0.83
C ASN A 716 35.63 3.47 1.63
N GLY A 717 36.47 2.45 1.54
CA GLY A 717 36.45 1.27 2.42
C GLY A 717 35.52 0.14 1.98
N VAL A 718 35.04 0.15 0.73
CA VAL A 718 34.37 -1.02 0.16
C VAL A 718 35.38 -2.12 -0.14
N ASP A 719 35.06 -3.34 0.27
CA ASP A 719 35.88 -4.53 0.03
C ASP A 719 36.00 -4.83 -1.48
N PRO A 720 37.22 -4.99 -2.03
CA PRO A 720 37.43 -5.35 -3.43
C PRO A 720 36.69 -6.61 -3.91
N GLU A 721 36.45 -7.59 -3.02
CA GLU A 721 35.75 -8.84 -3.36
C GLU A 721 34.23 -8.65 -3.46
N ARG A 722 33.70 -7.53 -2.96
CA ARG A 722 32.27 -7.24 -2.90
C ARG A 722 31.80 -6.25 -3.96
N ILE A 723 32.72 -5.69 -4.75
CA ILE A 723 32.41 -4.74 -5.81
C ILE A 723 33.03 -5.16 -7.15
N VAL A 724 32.16 -5.35 -8.15
CA VAL A 724 32.54 -5.70 -9.52
C VAL A 724 32.22 -4.55 -10.49
N VAL A 725 32.86 -4.56 -11.66
CA VAL A 725 32.51 -3.67 -12.76
C VAL A 725 31.56 -4.39 -13.71
N ASN A 726 30.44 -3.76 -14.04
CA ASN A 726 29.56 -4.16 -15.14
C ASN A 726 29.28 -2.90 -15.96
N ARG A 727 29.95 -2.78 -17.10
CA ARG A 727 29.97 -1.55 -17.90
C ARG A 727 28.60 -1.31 -18.53
N ASN A 728 28.07 -0.09 -18.46
CA ASN A 728 26.76 0.18 -19.05
C ASN A 728 26.81 0.02 -20.58
N GLY A 729 25.88 -0.79 -21.10
CA GLY A 729 25.57 -0.82 -22.52
C GLY A 729 24.92 0.49 -22.96
N PHE A 730 24.89 0.69 -24.27
CA PHE A 730 24.23 1.83 -24.92
C PHE A 730 23.71 1.38 -26.29
N ARG A 731 22.88 2.23 -26.91
CA ARG A 731 22.34 1.94 -28.24
C ARG A 731 23.41 2.14 -29.32
N TRP A 732 23.85 1.02 -29.89
CA TRP A 732 24.73 0.99 -31.04
C TRP A 732 24.08 1.62 -32.27
N PRO A 733 24.86 2.24 -33.18
CA PRO A 733 24.32 2.82 -34.40
C PRO A 733 23.65 1.76 -35.28
N GLU A 734 22.48 2.10 -35.82
CA GLU A 734 21.75 1.23 -36.74
C GLU A 734 22.28 1.35 -38.17
N ARG A 735 22.93 2.49 -38.46
CA ARG A 735 23.54 2.79 -39.75
C ARG A 735 24.92 3.46 -39.57
N PRO A 736 25.82 3.32 -40.55
CA PRO A 736 27.06 4.10 -40.57
C PRO A 736 26.77 5.60 -40.57
N ARG A 737 27.59 6.37 -39.84
CA ARG A 737 27.49 7.84 -39.82
C ARG A 737 27.85 8.41 -41.19
N THR A 738 27.15 9.47 -41.58
CA THR A 738 27.46 10.21 -42.81
C THR A 738 28.77 10.99 -42.64
N PRO A 739 29.81 10.75 -43.49
CA PRO A 739 31.07 11.47 -43.39
C PRO A 739 30.90 12.98 -43.61
N ARG A 740 31.73 13.78 -42.93
CA ARG A 740 31.81 15.22 -43.21
C ARG A 740 32.39 15.44 -44.61
N LEU A 741 31.81 16.42 -45.33
CA LEU A 741 32.34 16.87 -46.61
C LEU A 741 33.55 17.80 -46.38
N PRO A 742 34.69 17.56 -47.06
CA PRO A 742 35.86 18.42 -46.96
C PRO A 742 35.52 19.90 -47.22
N GLY A 743 36.06 20.78 -46.37
CA GLY A 743 35.83 22.24 -46.45
C GLY A 743 34.53 22.75 -45.82
N SER A 744 33.65 21.89 -45.30
CA SER A 744 32.45 22.31 -44.54
C SER A 744 32.83 22.88 -43.15
N PRO A 745 31.99 23.69 -42.48
CA PRO A 745 32.23 24.07 -41.08
C PRO A 745 32.39 22.85 -40.16
N VAL A 746 33.20 22.94 -39.10
CA VAL A 746 33.26 21.89 -38.06
C VAL A 746 32.01 21.96 -37.20
N ARG A 747 31.34 20.82 -36.99
CA ARG A 747 30.06 20.77 -36.27
C ARG A 747 30.26 20.21 -34.86
N PHE A 748 30.03 21.03 -33.86
CA PHE A 748 30.05 20.66 -32.44
C PHE A 748 28.65 20.27 -31.96
N GLY A 749 28.58 19.30 -31.06
CA GLY A 749 27.36 18.92 -30.35
C GLY A 749 27.52 19.04 -28.84
N PHE A 750 26.45 19.41 -28.14
CA PHE A 750 26.40 19.34 -26.67
C PHE A 750 25.06 18.79 -26.19
N VAL A 751 25.14 17.79 -25.32
CA VAL A 751 24.00 17.08 -24.73
C VAL A 751 24.15 17.11 -23.21
N GLY A 752 23.40 17.97 -22.51
CA GLY A 752 23.63 18.12 -21.07
C GLY A 752 22.76 19.10 -20.30
N GLY A 753 21.74 19.73 -20.89
CA GLY A 753 20.94 20.74 -20.20
C GLY A 753 21.72 22.02 -19.83
N THR A 754 21.14 22.89 -19.01
CA THR A 754 21.73 24.19 -18.63
C THR A 754 22.45 24.18 -17.28
N GLU A 755 22.57 23.00 -16.66
CA GLU A 755 23.15 22.84 -15.34
C GLU A 755 24.67 23.09 -15.33
N ALA A 756 25.15 23.83 -14.33
CA ALA A 756 26.57 24.16 -14.19
C ALA A 756 27.47 22.90 -14.11
N VAL A 757 26.99 21.83 -13.48
CA VAL A 757 27.73 20.56 -13.34
C VAL A 757 27.97 19.87 -14.69
N LYS A 758 27.20 20.19 -15.73
CA LYS A 758 27.35 19.65 -17.09
C LYS A 758 28.25 20.53 -17.97
N GLY A 759 28.75 21.65 -17.43
CA GLY A 759 29.70 22.53 -18.11
C GLY A 759 29.06 23.54 -19.07
N TYR A 760 27.72 23.70 -19.04
CA TYR A 760 27.01 24.63 -19.92
C TYR A 760 27.52 26.09 -19.83
N PRO A 761 27.77 26.67 -18.63
CA PRO A 761 28.32 28.02 -18.53
C PRO A 761 29.71 28.17 -19.18
N GLN A 762 30.56 27.13 -19.08
CA GLN A 762 31.89 27.09 -19.69
C GLN A 762 31.79 26.99 -21.20
N LEU A 763 30.90 26.14 -21.70
CA LEU A 763 30.60 26.01 -23.13
C LEU A 763 30.16 27.35 -23.72
N LYS A 764 29.20 28.02 -23.08
CA LYS A 764 28.71 29.31 -23.56
C LYS A 764 29.83 30.34 -23.68
N LYS A 765 30.60 30.53 -22.61
CA LYS A 765 31.72 31.49 -22.59
C LYS A 765 32.79 31.14 -23.61
N CYS A 766 33.12 29.86 -23.77
CA CYS A 766 34.05 29.36 -24.78
C CYS A 766 33.59 29.81 -26.18
N MET A 767 32.35 29.49 -26.55
CA MET A 767 31.83 29.76 -27.89
C MET A 767 31.65 31.25 -28.18
N GLU A 768 31.27 32.05 -27.18
CA GLU A 768 31.18 33.51 -27.29
C GLU A 768 32.55 34.20 -27.41
N SER A 769 33.63 33.54 -26.97
CA SER A 769 35.00 34.08 -27.06
C SER A 769 35.69 33.85 -28.40
N LEU A 770 35.15 32.98 -29.26
CA LEU A 770 35.76 32.63 -30.54
C LEU A 770 35.62 33.77 -31.57
N ASP A 771 36.74 34.23 -32.12
CA ASP A 771 36.78 35.26 -33.17
C ASP A 771 36.71 34.68 -34.60
N ARG A 772 35.85 33.67 -34.82
CA ARG A 772 35.70 32.98 -36.12
C ARG A 772 34.31 32.39 -36.30
N SER A 773 33.93 32.13 -37.55
CA SER A 773 32.57 31.71 -37.95
C SER A 773 32.49 30.38 -38.69
N ASP A 774 33.62 29.69 -38.87
CA ASP A 774 33.78 28.43 -39.61
C ASP A 774 33.39 27.19 -38.80
N TRP A 775 32.39 27.34 -37.92
CA TRP A 775 31.88 26.28 -37.06
C TRP A 775 30.36 26.38 -36.86
N LYS A 776 29.77 25.23 -36.50
CA LYS A 776 28.38 25.08 -36.10
C LYS A 776 28.30 24.44 -34.73
N LEU A 777 27.39 24.87 -33.87
CA LEU A 777 27.09 24.24 -32.58
C LEU A 777 25.62 23.81 -32.53
N VAL A 778 25.40 22.52 -32.31
CA VAL A 778 24.08 21.91 -32.08
C VAL A 778 23.89 21.69 -30.57
N LEU A 779 22.99 22.44 -29.97
CA LEU A 779 22.63 22.33 -28.55
C LEU A 779 21.31 21.58 -28.37
N VAL A 780 21.33 20.56 -27.52
CA VAL A 780 20.12 19.85 -27.13
C VAL A 780 19.48 20.50 -25.91
N ASP A 781 18.27 21.03 -26.06
CA ASP A 781 17.46 21.55 -24.95
C ASP A 781 16.44 20.49 -24.50
N ASN A 782 16.78 19.81 -23.40
CA ASN A 782 15.97 18.73 -22.83
C ASN A 782 14.57 19.16 -22.38
N LYS A 783 14.31 20.47 -22.20
CA LYS A 783 13.02 20.97 -21.72
C LYS A 783 12.04 21.28 -22.85
N LEU A 784 12.51 21.40 -24.10
CA LEU A 784 11.65 21.71 -25.25
C LEU A 784 10.51 20.70 -25.42
N ASN A 785 10.77 19.41 -25.14
CA ASN A 785 9.75 18.36 -25.19
C ASN A 785 8.68 18.47 -24.10
N LEU A 786 8.94 19.27 -23.06
CA LEU A 786 7.99 19.58 -21.98
C LEU A 786 7.17 20.84 -22.27
N GLY A 787 7.28 21.41 -23.49
CA GLY A 787 6.52 22.57 -23.94
C GLY A 787 7.12 23.93 -23.54
N PHE A 788 8.32 23.96 -22.95
CA PHE A 788 8.99 25.20 -22.60
C PHE A 788 10.49 25.15 -22.86
N ARG A 789 11.09 26.29 -23.21
CA ARG A 789 12.50 26.39 -23.59
C ARG A 789 13.36 26.76 -22.37
N SER A 790 14.53 26.13 -22.24
CA SER A 790 15.54 26.46 -21.21
C SER A 790 16.78 27.15 -21.77
N ILE A 791 17.02 27.04 -23.07
CA ILE A 791 18.13 27.69 -23.79
C ILE A 791 17.54 28.70 -24.78
N HIS A 792 17.70 30.00 -24.56
CA HIS A 792 17.20 31.01 -25.51
C HIS A 792 18.30 31.47 -26.49
N PRO A 793 18.05 31.45 -27.82
CA PRO A 793 19.03 31.90 -28.80
C PRO A 793 19.53 33.34 -28.56
N ARG A 794 18.63 34.24 -28.10
CA ARG A 794 18.95 35.64 -27.78
C ARG A 794 19.99 35.81 -26.67
N ASP A 795 20.19 34.78 -25.85
CA ASP A 795 21.14 34.84 -24.74
C ASP A 795 22.57 34.57 -25.24
N TRP A 796 22.75 34.16 -26.50
CA TRP A 796 24.03 33.81 -27.12
C TRP A 796 24.50 34.90 -28.08
N SER A 797 25.76 35.30 -27.94
CA SER A 797 26.44 36.23 -28.85
C SER A 797 27.65 35.55 -29.48
N VAL A 798 27.44 34.85 -30.60
CA VAL A 798 28.48 34.06 -31.28
C VAL A 798 28.66 34.48 -32.74
N LYS A 799 29.87 34.30 -33.28
CA LYS A 799 30.18 34.55 -34.70
C LYS A 799 29.90 33.35 -35.61
N GLY A 800 29.93 32.13 -35.07
CA GLY A 800 29.56 30.90 -35.76
C GLY A 800 28.06 30.63 -35.78
N HIS A 801 27.66 29.47 -36.29
CA HIS A 801 26.26 29.08 -36.39
C HIS A 801 25.78 28.32 -35.16
N LEU A 802 24.71 28.80 -34.51
CA LEU A 802 24.07 28.15 -33.37
C LEU A 802 22.73 27.54 -33.77
N GLU A 803 22.55 26.25 -33.49
CA GLU A 803 21.29 25.54 -33.64
C GLU A 803 20.86 24.94 -32.30
N ILE A 804 19.62 25.16 -31.89
CA ILE A 804 19.05 24.60 -30.66
C ILE A 804 17.92 23.66 -31.06
N ILE A 805 18.09 22.38 -30.74
CA ILE A 805 17.16 21.32 -31.08
C ILE A 805 16.49 20.75 -29.82
N PRO A 806 15.28 20.19 -29.93
CA PRO A 806 14.68 19.43 -28.83
C PRO A 806 15.49 18.18 -28.47
N ALA A 807 15.29 17.66 -27.25
CA ALA A 807 15.77 16.31 -26.93
C ALA A 807 15.19 15.29 -27.89
N PHE A 808 16.03 14.37 -28.35
CA PHE A 808 15.65 13.27 -29.22
C PHE A 808 15.32 12.01 -28.41
N SER A 809 14.47 11.16 -28.97
CA SER A 809 14.23 9.82 -28.46
C SER A 809 15.40 8.89 -28.81
N GLN A 810 15.38 7.68 -28.26
CA GLN A 810 16.36 6.64 -28.61
C GLN A 810 16.43 6.35 -30.12
N SER A 811 15.34 6.52 -30.87
CA SER A 811 15.33 6.33 -32.33
C SER A 811 15.97 7.49 -33.11
N GLY A 812 16.04 8.69 -32.52
CA GLY A 812 16.63 9.88 -33.16
C GLY A 812 18.13 10.06 -32.88
N LEU A 813 18.77 9.11 -32.16
CA LEU A 813 20.19 9.19 -31.81
C LEU A 813 21.08 9.31 -33.05
N ASP A 814 20.86 8.46 -34.06
CA ASP A 814 21.69 8.45 -35.28
C ASP A 814 21.55 9.77 -36.05
N ASP A 815 20.33 10.31 -36.14
CA ASP A 815 20.06 11.60 -36.80
C ASP A 815 20.79 12.77 -36.11
N PHE A 816 20.90 12.74 -34.78
CA PHE A 816 21.65 13.76 -34.04
C PHE A 816 23.15 13.65 -34.28
N TYR A 817 23.71 12.44 -34.15
CA TYR A 817 25.15 12.24 -34.31
C TYR A 817 25.63 12.42 -35.76
N ASP A 818 24.74 12.25 -36.75
CA ASP A 818 25.00 12.63 -38.15
C ASP A 818 25.23 14.15 -38.32
N GLN A 819 24.72 14.98 -37.40
CA GLN A 819 24.82 16.44 -37.46
C GLN A 819 26.09 17.00 -36.81
N ILE A 820 26.87 16.19 -36.09
CA ILE A 820 28.03 16.65 -35.32
C ILE A 820 29.28 15.85 -35.65
N ASP A 821 30.43 16.50 -35.70
CA ASP A 821 31.77 15.92 -35.88
C ASP A 821 32.50 15.75 -34.55
N VAL A 822 32.20 16.65 -33.60
CA VAL A 822 32.81 16.69 -32.28
C VAL A 822 31.72 16.81 -31.22
N LEU A 823 31.68 15.87 -30.27
CA LEU A 823 30.88 16.00 -29.05
C LEU A 823 31.69 16.77 -28.00
N LEU A 824 31.12 17.85 -27.50
CA LEU A 824 31.63 18.58 -26.35
C LEU A 824 30.96 18.03 -25.08
N PHE A 825 31.76 17.41 -24.21
CA PHE A 825 31.34 16.84 -22.94
C PHE A 825 32.15 17.43 -21.76
N PRO A 826 32.07 18.75 -21.49
CA PRO A 826 32.88 19.44 -20.49
C PRO A 826 32.32 19.30 -19.05
N SER A 827 31.81 18.13 -18.67
CA SER A 827 31.23 17.89 -17.34
C SER A 827 32.20 18.30 -16.22
N GLN A 828 31.70 19.04 -15.23
CA GLN A 828 32.50 19.60 -14.13
C GLN A 828 32.49 18.70 -12.89
N TRP A 829 32.37 17.40 -13.10
CA TRP A 829 32.46 16.37 -12.08
C TRP A 829 32.93 15.06 -12.70
N LYS A 830 33.42 14.14 -11.87
CA LYS A 830 33.82 12.80 -12.33
C LYS A 830 32.57 11.96 -12.58
N GLU A 831 32.14 11.86 -13.84
CA GLU A 831 30.96 11.07 -14.18
C GLU A 831 31.20 9.60 -13.87
N SER A 832 30.15 8.90 -13.46
CA SER A 832 30.23 7.47 -13.12
C SER A 832 30.45 6.59 -14.34
N TYR A 833 29.94 7.00 -15.51
CA TYR A 833 30.14 6.29 -16.77
C TYR A 833 30.16 7.24 -17.98
N GLY A 834 29.08 7.93 -18.31
CA GLY A 834 29.02 8.77 -19.52
C GLY A 834 28.59 8.00 -20.78
N LEU A 835 27.28 7.79 -20.92
CA LEU A 835 26.67 7.10 -22.07
C LEU A 835 26.87 7.89 -23.38
N THR A 836 26.61 9.19 -23.36
CA THR A 836 26.73 10.07 -24.54
C THR A 836 28.13 10.05 -25.16
N VAL A 837 29.18 9.92 -24.34
CA VAL A 837 30.56 9.77 -24.84
C VAL A 837 30.70 8.49 -25.66
N ARG A 838 30.16 7.36 -25.19
CA ARG A 838 30.27 6.07 -25.90
C ARG A 838 29.35 5.98 -27.11
N GLU A 839 28.17 6.59 -27.02
CA GLU A 839 27.28 6.78 -28.18
C GLU A 839 27.98 7.56 -29.30
N ALA A 840 28.70 8.64 -28.96
CA ALA A 840 29.51 9.41 -29.91
C ALA A 840 30.68 8.58 -30.48
N LEU A 841 31.48 7.95 -29.61
CA LEU A 841 32.62 7.13 -30.02
C LEU A 841 32.22 5.97 -30.94
N SER A 842 31.06 5.34 -30.71
CA SER A 842 30.55 4.26 -31.57
C SER A 842 30.19 4.74 -32.98
N ARG A 843 29.89 6.03 -33.12
CA ARG A 843 29.45 6.70 -34.35
C ARG A 843 30.55 7.51 -35.02
N ASP A 844 31.81 7.27 -34.68
CA ASP A 844 32.93 8.02 -35.27
C ASP A 844 32.85 9.53 -35.05
N VAL A 845 32.35 9.94 -33.87
CA VAL A 845 32.35 11.34 -33.44
C VAL A 845 33.50 11.54 -32.47
N TRP A 846 34.32 12.56 -32.71
CA TRP A 846 35.41 12.93 -31.81
C TRP A 846 34.84 13.45 -30.49
N VAL A 847 35.45 13.11 -29.36
CA VAL A 847 34.95 13.56 -28.05
C VAL A 847 35.94 14.49 -27.36
N VAL A 848 35.50 15.71 -27.04
CA VAL A 848 36.22 16.59 -26.11
C VAL A 848 35.59 16.40 -24.72
N THR A 849 36.31 15.81 -23.78
CA THR A 849 35.77 15.51 -22.45
C THR A 849 36.72 15.84 -21.32
N THR A 850 36.17 16.11 -20.14
CA THR A 850 36.98 16.27 -18.93
C THR A 850 37.48 14.93 -18.39
N ALA A 851 38.66 14.95 -17.77
CA ALA A 851 39.28 13.80 -17.12
C ALA A 851 39.88 14.20 -15.75
N PRO A 852 39.97 13.27 -14.78
CA PRO A 852 39.59 11.85 -14.85
C PRO A 852 38.10 11.60 -14.54
N GLY A 853 37.58 10.43 -14.92
CA GLY A 853 36.24 9.93 -14.59
C GLY A 853 35.81 8.77 -15.49
N GLY A 854 34.66 8.15 -15.22
CA GLY A 854 34.15 7.02 -16.01
C GLY A 854 33.92 7.36 -17.48
N GLN A 855 33.63 8.64 -17.78
CA GLN A 855 33.45 9.15 -19.14
C GLN A 855 34.74 9.15 -19.95
N SER A 856 35.90 9.16 -19.29
CA SER A 856 37.20 9.26 -19.94
C SER A 856 37.85 7.90 -20.25
N GLU A 857 37.34 6.79 -19.71
CA GLU A 857 38.00 5.46 -19.80
C GLU A 857 38.15 4.92 -21.22
N ASP A 858 37.18 5.21 -22.10
CA ASP A 858 37.18 4.77 -23.51
C ASP A 858 37.71 5.84 -24.47
N VAL A 859 38.15 6.98 -23.93
CA VAL A 859 38.78 8.05 -24.68
C VAL A 859 40.29 7.92 -24.53
N VAL A 860 41.01 8.05 -25.64
CA VAL A 860 42.47 8.10 -25.70
C VAL A 860 42.84 9.45 -26.29
N ASP A 861 43.49 10.28 -25.47
CA ASP A 861 43.83 11.66 -25.83
C ASP A 861 44.65 11.73 -27.12
N GLY A 862 44.24 12.61 -28.03
CA GLY A 862 44.87 12.77 -29.34
C GLY A 862 44.53 11.69 -30.36
N VAL A 863 43.86 10.59 -29.99
CA VAL A 863 43.54 9.47 -30.89
C VAL A 863 42.05 9.41 -31.24
N ASN A 864 41.15 9.40 -30.25
CA ASN A 864 39.70 9.41 -30.49
C ASN A 864 38.95 10.52 -29.73
N GLY A 865 39.68 11.32 -28.97
CA GLY A 865 39.16 12.45 -28.22
C GLY A 865 40.26 13.36 -27.69
N THR A 866 39.84 14.41 -26.98
CA THR A 866 40.71 15.40 -26.34
C THR A 866 40.34 15.52 -24.87
N TYR A 867 41.32 15.44 -23.98
CA TYR A 867 41.12 15.61 -22.55
C TYR A 867 41.18 17.06 -22.10
N LEU A 868 40.31 17.38 -21.15
CA LEU A 868 40.29 18.64 -20.41
C LEU A 868 40.44 18.38 -18.90
N PRO A 869 41.11 19.24 -18.14
CA PRO A 869 41.03 19.22 -16.69
C PRO A 869 39.63 19.63 -16.20
N ILE A 870 39.20 19.09 -15.06
CA ILE A 870 37.99 19.56 -14.34
C ILE A 870 38.36 20.83 -13.54
N ASP A 871 38.58 21.96 -14.22
CA ASP A 871 39.04 23.22 -13.62
C ASP A 871 37.97 24.33 -13.62
N GLY A 872 36.82 24.10 -14.26
CA GLY A 872 35.73 25.05 -14.40
C GLY A 872 36.03 26.25 -15.31
N ARG A 873 37.14 26.24 -16.06
CA ARG A 873 37.61 27.37 -16.87
C ARG A 873 37.15 27.24 -18.33
N ALA A 874 36.58 28.31 -18.86
CA ALA A 874 36.11 28.34 -20.25
C ALA A 874 37.27 28.45 -21.24
N GLU A 875 38.38 29.06 -20.82
CA GLU A 875 39.60 29.27 -21.60
C GLU A 875 40.24 27.94 -21.99
N THR A 876 40.20 26.94 -21.09
CA THR A 876 40.71 25.61 -21.36
C THR A 876 39.90 24.89 -22.44
N LEU A 877 38.57 25.05 -22.42
CA LEU A 877 37.69 24.53 -23.47
C LEU A 877 37.88 25.29 -24.79
N ALA A 878 38.03 26.62 -24.74
CA ALA A 878 38.28 27.46 -25.92
C ALA A 878 39.56 27.05 -26.64
N ALA A 879 40.67 26.88 -25.92
CA ALA A 879 41.93 26.44 -26.52
C ALA A 879 41.81 25.07 -27.22
N ALA A 880 41.05 24.13 -26.66
CA ALA A 880 40.81 22.84 -27.28
C ALA A 880 39.91 22.95 -28.53
N VAL A 881 38.89 23.80 -28.49
CA VAL A 881 38.02 24.08 -29.64
C VAL A 881 38.81 24.78 -30.75
N GLU A 882 39.66 25.75 -30.43
CA GLU A 882 40.54 26.42 -31.40
C GLU A 882 41.51 25.44 -32.06
N ALA A 883 42.18 24.58 -31.27
CA ALA A 883 43.07 23.56 -31.81
C ALA A 883 42.37 22.58 -32.76
N ILE A 884 41.10 22.28 -32.51
CA ILE A 884 40.23 21.47 -33.39
C ILE A 884 39.91 22.24 -34.68
N LEU A 885 39.58 23.52 -34.57
CA LEU A 885 39.26 24.38 -35.71
C LEU A 885 40.47 24.72 -36.58
N ASP A 886 41.68 24.61 -36.05
CA ASP A 886 42.92 24.77 -36.81
C ASP A 886 43.28 23.50 -37.62
N GLN A 887 42.61 22.37 -37.35
CA GLN A 887 42.82 21.10 -38.04
C GLN A 887 41.49 20.48 -38.53
N PRO A 888 40.67 21.20 -39.31
CA PRO A 888 39.33 20.75 -39.68
C PRO A 888 39.35 19.50 -40.57
N GLY A 889 40.43 19.26 -41.33
CA GLY A 889 40.59 18.06 -42.16
C GLY A 889 40.74 16.76 -41.35
N LYS A 890 41.06 16.85 -40.05
CA LYS A 890 41.17 15.69 -39.15
C LYS A 890 39.87 14.88 -39.06
N PHE A 891 38.73 15.54 -39.25
CA PHE A 891 37.40 14.95 -39.08
C PHE A 891 36.79 14.46 -40.41
N ASP A 892 37.47 14.69 -41.54
CA ASP A 892 37.04 14.19 -42.85
C ASP A 892 37.24 12.68 -42.91
N GLY A 893 36.13 11.92 -42.85
CA GLY A 893 36.18 10.46 -42.84
C GLY A 893 36.86 9.86 -41.60
N TYR A 894 36.92 10.59 -40.49
CA TYR A 894 37.42 10.07 -39.22
C TYR A 894 36.65 8.81 -38.81
N VAL A 895 37.37 7.82 -38.31
CA VAL A 895 36.83 6.56 -37.77
C VAL A 895 37.49 6.31 -36.42
N ASN A 896 36.70 6.01 -35.40
CA ASN A 896 37.21 5.64 -34.08
C ASN A 896 37.85 4.24 -34.14
N PRO A 897 39.16 4.09 -33.85
CA PRO A 897 39.84 2.79 -33.93
C PRO A 897 39.50 1.83 -32.79
N PHE A 898 38.79 2.27 -31.75
CA PHE A 898 38.53 1.50 -30.52
C PHE A 898 37.07 1.12 -30.31
N LYS A 899 36.28 0.99 -31.39
CA LYS A 899 34.86 0.60 -31.29
C LYS A 899 34.67 -0.76 -30.64
N ASP A 900 35.53 -1.72 -30.94
CA ASP A 900 35.54 -3.08 -30.40
C ASP A 900 35.63 -3.14 -28.87
N ARG A 901 36.12 -2.07 -28.21
CA ARG A 901 36.24 -1.99 -26.75
C ARG A 901 34.97 -1.48 -26.05
N LEU A 902 34.01 -0.95 -26.80
CA LEU A 902 32.81 -0.33 -26.26
C LEU A 902 31.80 -1.40 -25.83
N ALA A 903 31.14 -1.19 -24.69
CA ALA A 903 30.16 -2.13 -24.16
C ALA A 903 28.88 -2.21 -25.01
N THR A 904 28.24 -3.37 -25.05
CA THR A 904 26.89 -3.57 -25.61
C THR A 904 25.91 -3.87 -24.48
N TYR A 905 24.61 -3.63 -24.71
CA TYR A 905 23.60 -4.06 -23.73
C TYR A 905 23.55 -5.59 -23.59
N GLU A 906 23.85 -6.32 -24.66
CA GLU A 906 23.88 -7.78 -24.67
C GLU A 906 24.99 -8.32 -23.76
N ALA A 907 26.22 -7.81 -23.90
CA ALA A 907 27.34 -8.20 -23.05
C ALA A 907 27.11 -7.80 -21.58
N GLN A 908 26.61 -6.57 -21.36
CA GLN A 908 26.26 -6.13 -20.01
C GLN A 908 25.23 -7.07 -19.35
N THR A 909 24.18 -7.44 -20.09
CA THR A 909 23.11 -8.30 -19.59
C THR A 909 23.62 -9.70 -19.28
N GLU A 910 24.51 -10.25 -20.12
CA GLU A 910 25.07 -11.59 -19.92
C GLU A 910 25.92 -11.66 -18.65
N GLU A 911 26.81 -10.69 -18.43
CA GLU A 911 27.56 -10.55 -17.18
C GLU A 911 26.63 -10.39 -15.98
N LEU A 912 25.63 -9.49 -16.09
CA LEU A 912 24.68 -9.23 -15.01
C LEU A 912 23.88 -10.47 -14.63
N LEU A 913 23.43 -11.26 -15.62
CA LEU A 913 22.72 -12.50 -15.39
C LEU A 913 23.59 -13.50 -14.60
N GLY A 914 24.88 -13.58 -14.93
CA GLY A 914 25.85 -14.38 -14.19
C GLY A 914 25.97 -13.93 -12.73
N PHE A 915 26.07 -12.62 -12.48
CA PHE A 915 26.14 -12.07 -11.13
C PHE A 915 24.87 -12.33 -10.31
N LEU A 916 23.69 -12.02 -10.86
CA LEU A 916 22.41 -12.20 -10.20
C LEU A 916 22.12 -13.68 -9.91
N GLY A 917 22.38 -14.56 -10.88
CA GLY A 917 22.25 -16.01 -10.70
C GLY A 917 23.23 -16.56 -9.66
N GLY A 918 24.45 -16.02 -9.59
CA GLY A 918 25.42 -16.37 -8.55
C GLY A 918 24.97 -15.96 -7.15
N VAL A 919 24.39 -14.77 -7.00
CA VAL A 919 23.83 -14.29 -5.73
C VAL A 919 22.63 -15.13 -5.29
N ALA A 920 21.71 -15.42 -6.21
CA ALA A 920 20.53 -16.24 -5.92
C ALA A 920 20.91 -17.67 -5.45
N LYS A 921 21.92 -18.30 -6.06
CA LYS A 921 22.37 -19.66 -5.69
C LYS A 921 23.07 -19.76 -4.34
N ARG A 922 23.63 -18.67 -3.80
CA ARG A 922 24.25 -18.68 -2.46
C ARG A 922 23.23 -18.69 -1.32
N LYS A 923 21.94 -18.49 -1.63
CA LYS A 923 20.80 -18.50 -0.70
C LYS A 923 20.30 -19.92 -0.38
N THR A 924 20.41 -20.83 -1.35
CA THR A 924 20.16 -22.28 -1.20
C THR A 924 21.38 -22.97 -0.65
#